data_AF-L8JK21-F1
#
_entry.id   AF-L8JK21-F1
#
_cell.length_a   1.000
_cell.length_b   1.000
_cell.length_c   1.000
_cell.angle_alpha   90.00
_cell.angle_beta   90.00
_cell.angle_gamma   90.00
#
_symmetry.space_group_name_H-M   'P 1'
#
loop_
_entity.id
_entity.type
_entity.pdbx_description
1 polymer ?
#
loop_
_entity_poly.entity_id
_entity_poly.type
_entity_poly.pdbx_seq_one_letter_code
_entity_poly.pdbx_strand_id
1 'polypeptide(L)'
;MYNYYLYHKDLKTKVRIEDPVGWDGLGKSIKRDKKLHGVFFEYTPKLQFIKKGKAIIHYFYEKYGIETELILIVKVLDSTTKKFSEDYRGRLNLTTLEISKLYATCNVENTGFLQKFKNRMDVKVDLQSKKTQGGKTITPFNSEVQTIQMHSKTIRMKARFGFVDDGNDENVHVPDNEFDVEHTPPFKEKMNFLTGAQEPFTTDRFTPILSTEGEEFPIGITSRTIRVTGSVTVSTSIPAEGVYIRLLHGPVGGSWQTEQLLQANGQSTYTVDFDETIVIEAEEEIIFIVGPDPDSGNPPGLPTFTYHTDSILEMSEDTTYPATDCPVMLLHEIWARVCHSITDQEDSFKSSYFGRTDSEPRSYFADGAGSLRGQTDGKLLRGFPFSDNPMHASFKDMFETYNAVDGIGVGIEKEDTREIIVVEQVSNFYVNEKSITLNYVNDIKKEVDATLYWNEILAGYKRWANEEQNNLDEFNSRKELTLPITQIKNRLSLESPYIASGYTLEFTRREQYEEGDAKDNINDNENFIIQLRRSGGGFVTDKDEDFAVLNGVLDPGSVYNAKLSIARNIIRNGPVIAGSLYKTEDGIKINFGEGNTDMVSRLNSETEEVSEGGVITKAQLGKQIWIPERYIFRHKLTIEDWRTLNMYPTRYVEFSATNKNHKKGYLMEAVPDQKTREVSFQLLRANL
;
A
#
# COMPACT_ATOMS: atom_id res chain seq x y z
N MET A 1 35.08 5.32 33.39
CA MET A 1 36.40 5.73 32.85
C MET A 1 36.39 5.51 31.35
N TYR A 2 36.87 6.46 30.55
CA TYR A 2 36.92 6.34 29.09
C TYR A 2 38.35 6.13 28.61
N ASN A 3 38.49 5.45 27.47
CA ASN A 3 39.74 5.35 26.72
C ASN A 3 39.50 5.67 25.26
N TYR A 4 40.42 6.44 24.67
CA TYR A 4 40.31 6.97 23.32
C TYR A 4 41.40 6.39 22.43
N TYR A 5 41.02 6.00 21.21
CA TYR A 5 41.93 5.45 20.23
C TYR A 5 41.67 6.06 18.87
N LEU A 6 42.74 6.28 18.10
CA LEU A 6 42.64 6.53 16.65
C LEU A 6 43.05 5.27 15.89
N TYR A 7 42.36 5.02 14.79
CA TYR A 7 42.66 3.96 13.84
C TYR A 7 42.70 4.54 12.43
N HIS A 8 43.65 4.05 11.64
CA HIS A 8 43.73 4.24 10.19
C HIS A 8 44.24 2.93 9.60
N LYS A 9 43.82 2.57 8.38
CA LYS A 9 44.22 1.31 7.74
C LYS A 9 45.75 1.08 7.75
N ASP A 10 46.52 2.13 7.53
CA ASP A 10 47.99 2.07 7.51
C ASP A 10 48.62 1.93 8.88
N LEU A 11 47.91 2.29 9.97
CA LEU A 11 48.41 2.07 11.33
C LEU A 11 48.40 0.58 11.69
N LYS A 12 47.58 -0.24 11.00
CA LYS A 12 47.33 -1.67 11.25
C LYS A 12 46.80 -2.02 12.65
N THR A 13 46.90 -1.11 13.62
CA THR A 13 46.42 -1.22 15.00
C THR A 13 45.79 0.09 15.46
N LYS A 14 45.02 0.02 16.55
CA LYS A 14 44.41 1.17 17.21
C LYS A 14 45.41 1.80 18.17
N VAL A 15 45.68 3.09 18.01
CA VAL A 15 46.65 3.84 18.81
C VAL A 15 45.93 4.62 19.89
N ARG A 16 46.27 4.36 21.16
CA ARG A 16 45.71 5.11 22.29
C ARG A 16 46.17 6.57 22.23
N ILE A 17 45.23 7.48 22.35
CA ILE A 17 45.46 8.93 22.38
C ILE A 17 45.06 9.51 23.74
N GLU A 18 45.49 10.74 23.97
CA GLU A 18 44.98 11.56 25.08
C GLU A 18 43.51 11.91 24.88
N ASP A 19 42.82 12.17 25.99
CA ASP A 19 41.41 12.56 26.03
C ASP A 19 41.15 13.75 25.09
N PRO A 20 40.35 13.58 24.03
CA PRO A 20 39.95 14.69 23.17
C PRO A 20 39.15 15.71 23.98
N VAL A 21 39.51 16.99 23.83
CA VAL A 21 38.74 18.08 24.45
C VAL A 21 37.41 18.18 23.70
N GLY A 22 36.30 18.24 24.45
CA GLY A 22 34.94 18.20 23.89
C GLY A 22 34.29 16.81 23.94
N TRP A 23 34.96 15.81 24.53
CA TRP A 23 34.33 14.53 24.87
C TRP A 23 34.17 14.40 26.38
N ASP A 24 32.94 14.41 26.88
CA ASP A 24 32.63 14.47 28.32
C ASP A 24 31.86 13.26 28.86
N GLY A 25 31.57 12.27 28.00
CA GLY A 25 30.79 11.07 28.37
C GLY A 25 29.28 11.27 28.37
N LEU A 26 28.80 12.51 28.27
CA LEU A 26 27.40 12.82 28.00
C LEU A 26 27.16 13.16 26.52
N GLY A 27 28.17 13.52 25.72
CA GLY A 27 28.08 14.06 24.34
C GLY A 27 27.31 13.32 23.25
N LYS A 28 26.48 12.33 23.58
CA LYS A 28 25.51 11.66 22.73
C LYS A 28 24.18 12.43 22.78
N SER A 29 23.73 13.01 21.69
CA SER A 29 22.37 13.53 21.65
C SER A 29 21.38 12.39 21.39
N ILE A 30 20.24 12.43 22.07
CA ILE A 30 19.13 11.50 21.84
C ILE A 30 18.08 12.25 21.04
N LYS A 31 17.69 11.73 19.88
CA LYS A 31 16.73 12.39 19.00
C LYS A 31 15.74 11.40 18.44
N ARG A 32 14.46 11.68 18.60
CA ARG A 32 13.39 10.95 17.95
C ARG A 32 13.19 11.47 16.54
N ASP A 33 13.17 10.57 15.57
CA ASP A 33 12.81 10.93 14.21
C ASP A 33 11.29 11.14 14.11
N LYS A 34 10.86 12.22 13.45
CA LYS A 34 9.43 12.54 13.35
C LYS A 34 8.70 11.68 12.31
N LYS A 35 9.40 11.19 11.28
CA LYS A 35 8.85 10.33 10.22
C LYS A 35 8.95 8.87 10.62
N LEU A 36 10.12 8.43 11.08
CA LEU A 36 10.34 7.04 11.48
C LEU A 36 9.83 6.73 12.89
N HIS A 37 9.58 7.72 13.73
CA HIS A 37 9.13 7.59 15.13
C HIS A 37 10.11 6.93 16.10
N GLY A 38 11.10 6.16 15.64
CA GLY A 38 12.15 5.60 16.47
C GLY A 38 13.07 6.65 17.07
N VAL A 39 13.79 6.25 18.13
CA VAL A 39 14.80 7.08 18.77
C VAL A 39 16.18 6.71 18.27
N PHE A 40 16.89 7.71 17.76
CA PHE A 40 18.22 7.60 17.21
C PHE A 40 19.20 8.38 18.06
N PHE A 41 20.44 7.93 18.00
CA PHE A 41 21.52 8.49 18.78
C PHE A 41 22.52 9.17 17.86
N GLU A 42 22.61 10.48 17.97
CA GLU A 42 23.46 11.31 17.12
C GLU A 42 24.71 11.73 17.88
N TYR A 43 25.83 11.55 17.22
CA TYR A 43 27.15 11.93 17.68
C TYR A 43 27.78 12.79 16.58
N THR A 44 27.78 14.09 16.77
CA THR A 44 28.53 15.02 15.92
C THR A 44 29.34 16.01 16.76
N PRO A 45 30.14 15.53 17.75
CA PRO A 45 30.94 16.45 18.54
C PRO A 45 32.07 17.04 17.67
N LYS A 46 32.27 18.36 17.78
CA LYS A 46 33.51 19.01 17.36
C LYS A 46 34.55 18.76 18.44
N LEU A 47 35.54 17.93 18.17
CA LEU A 47 36.55 17.51 19.13
C LEU A 47 37.89 18.17 18.85
N GLN A 48 38.61 18.57 19.91
CA GLN A 48 40.00 19.01 19.82
C GLN A 48 40.94 17.90 20.29
N PHE A 49 41.78 17.45 19.37
CA PHE A 49 42.80 16.45 19.61
C PHE A 49 44.13 17.14 19.93
N ILE A 50 44.79 16.69 20.97
CA ILE A 50 46.08 17.21 21.44
C ILE A 50 47.16 16.15 21.29
N LYS A 51 48.43 16.54 21.46
CA LYS A 51 49.60 15.63 21.53
C LYS A 51 49.57 14.53 20.46
N LYS A 52 49.42 13.25 20.85
CA LYS A 52 49.44 12.11 19.91
C LYS A 52 48.26 12.16 18.95
N GLY A 53 47.07 12.50 19.44
CA GLY A 53 45.88 12.66 18.60
C GLY A 53 46.12 13.68 17.50
N LYS A 54 46.63 14.88 17.85
CA LYS A 54 47.00 15.91 16.87
C LYS A 54 48.02 15.40 15.86
N ALA A 55 49.10 14.79 16.34
CA ALA A 55 50.21 14.35 15.49
C ALA A 55 49.76 13.31 14.46
N ILE A 56 48.92 12.36 14.86
CA ILE A 56 48.34 11.34 13.96
C ILE A 56 47.45 11.98 12.91
N ILE A 57 46.52 12.86 13.33
CA ILE A 57 45.60 13.53 12.40
C ILE A 57 46.38 14.37 11.38
N HIS A 58 47.31 15.18 11.86
CA HIS A 58 48.17 16.00 11.00
C HIS A 58 48.96 15.15 10.01
N TYR A 59 49.59 14.06 10.47
CA TYR A 59 50.37 13.18 9.59
C TYR A 59 49.53 12.59 8.44
N PHE A 60 48.35 12.03 8.74
CA PHE A 60 47.52 11.41 7.72
C PHE A 60 46.86 12.43 6.80
N TYR A 61 46.48 13.60 7.33
CA TYR A 61 45.99 14.71 6.53
C TYR A 61 47.05 15.22 5.54
N GLU A 62 48.28 15.48 5.97
CA GLU A 62 49.36 15.93 5.09
C GLU A 62 49.71 14.88 4.01
N LYS A 63 49.52 13.59 4.32
CA LYS A 63 49.87 12.50 3.41
C LYS A 63 48.79 12.22 2.35
N TYR A 64 47.52 12.32 2.72
CA TYR A 64 46.40 11.80 1.93
C TYR A 64 45.26 12.81 1.72
N GLY A 65 45.37 14.00 2.30
CA GLY A 65 44.35 15.04 2.25
C GLY A 65 43.09 14.66 3.03
N ILE A 66 41.96 15.23 2.60
CA ILE A 66 40.66 15.05 3.26
C ILE A 66 40.04 13.65 3.08
N GLU A 67 40.53 12.87 2.12
CA GLU A 67 39.99 11.55 1.77
C GLU A 67 40.49 10.41 2.68
N THR A 68 41.41 10.70 3.61
CA THR A 68 41.89 9.68 4.56
C THR A 68 40.82 9.31 5.58
N GLU A 69 40.61 8.01 5.76
CA GLU A 69 39.65 7.49 6.73
C GLU A 69 40.32 7.28 8.10
N LEU A 70 40.28 8.31 8.93
CA LEU A 70 40.66 8.25 10.33
C LEU A 70 39.44 7.96 11.21
N ILE A 71 39.51 6.93 12.05
CA ILE A 71 38.43 6.48 12.93
C ILE A 71 38.80 6.73 14.40
N LEU A 72 37.96 7.48 15.11
CA LEU A 72 37.95 7.57 16.57
C LEU A 72 37.16 6.39 17.15
N ILE A 73 37.75 5.69 18.12
CA ILE A 73 37.11 4.65 18.91
C ILE A 73 37.16 5.08 20.37
N VAL A 74 36.00 5.16 21.01
CA VAL A 74 35.85 5.46 22.43
C VAL A 74 35.38 4.20 23.14
N LYS A 75 36.08 3.84 24.21
CA LYS A 75 35.71 2.72 25.06
C LYS A 75 35.35 3.18 26.46
N VAL A 76 34.28 2.63 27.01
CA VAL A 76 33.84 2.90 28.39
C VAL A 76 34.10 1.68 29.27
N LEU A 77 34.59 1.92 30.48
CA LEU A 77 34.73 0.91 31.52
C LEU A 77 33.38 0.64 32.17
N ASP A 78 32.88 -0.58 32.02
CA ASP A 78 31.73 -1.07 32.78
C ASP A 78 32.10 -1.19 34.27
N SER A 79 31.33 -0.52 35.12
CA SER A 79 31.56 -0.48 36.56
C SER A 79 31.36 -1.83 37.25
N THR A 80 30.51 -2.69 36.69
CA THR A 80 30.12 -4.00 37.21
C THR A 80 31.06 -5.08 36.69
N THR A 81 31.26 -5.16 35.39
CA THR A 81 32.08 -6.23 34.77
C THR A 81 33.57 -5.91 34.76
N LYS A 82 33.96 -4.66 35.05
CA LYS A 82 35.33 -4.13 34.97
C LYS A 82 35.99 -4.32 33.60
N LYS A 83 35.21 -4.53 32.55
CA LYS A 83 35.67 -4.66 31.17
C LYS A 83 35.39 -3.37 30.38
N PHE A 84 36.28 -3.06 29.45
CA PHE A 84 36.04 -1.97 28.50
C PHE A 84 35.23 -2.48 27.30
N SER A 85 34.07 -1.89 27.07
CA SER A 85 33.26 -2.06 25.85
C SER A 85 33.39 -0.82 24.95
N GLU A 86 33.15 -0.99 23.64
CA GLU A 86 33.10 0.14 22.70
C GLU A 86 31.81 0.94 22.94
N ASP A 87 31.97 2.23 23.25
CA ASP A 87 30.88 3.17 23.50
C ASP A 87 30.56 3.99 22.25
N TYR A 88 31.58 4.32 21.48
CA TYR A 88 31.45 5.08 20.25
C TYR A 88 32.53 4.73 19.22
N ARG A 89 32.14 4.81 17.95
CA ARG A 89 33.01 4.73 16.78
C ARG A 89 32.57 5.76 15.76
N GLY A 90 33.49 6.59 15.31
CA GLY A 90 33.18 7.57 14.28
C GLY A 90 34.39 7.97 13.45
N ARG A 91 34.15 8.38 12.21
CA ARG A 91 35.14 8.90 11.28
C ARG A 91 35.35 10.39 11.52
N LEU A 92 36.60 10.83 11.52
CA LEU A 92 36.92 12.24 11.58
C LEU A 92 36.57 12.89 10.24
N ASN A 93 35.69 13.89 10.25
CA ASN A 93 35.38 14.69 9.08
C ASN A 93 36.46 15.76 8.89
N LEU A 94 37.43 15.46 8.03
CA LEU A 94 38.59 16.33 7.79
C LEU A 94 38.27 17.55 6.91
N THR A 95 37.06 17.64 6.32
CA THR A 95 36.62 18.89 5.67
C THR A 95 36.43 20.04 6.67
N THR A 96 36.26 19.69 7.95
CA THR A 96 36.11 20.65 9.07
C THR A 96 37.40 20.83 9.89
N LEU A 97 38.53 20.35 9.36
CA LEU A 97 39.79 20.31 10.10
C LEU A 97 40.41 21.71 10.27
N GLU A 98 40.65 22.09 11.52
CA GLU A 98 41.40 23.28 11.91
C GLU A 98 42.64 22.85 12.71
N ILE A 99 43.84 23.16 12.24
CA ILE A 99 45.10 22.81 12.91
C ILE A 99 45.75 24.06 13.50
N SER A 100 46.08 24.00 14.79
CA SER A 100 46.86 25.01 15.49
C SER A 100 48.21 24.44 15.94
N LYS A 101 49.02 25.29 16.60
CA LYS A 101 50.27 24.82 17.24
C LYS A 101 50.00 23.73 18.29
N LEU A 102 48.89 23.81 19.02
CA LEU A 102 48.63 22.97 20.19
C LEU A 102 47.64 21.83 19.94
N TYR A 103 46.73 21.98 18.98
CA TYR A 103 45.63 21.03 18.76
C TYR A 103 45.24 20.91 17.29
N ALA A 104 44.49 19.87 16.98
CA ALA A 104 43.75 19.71 15.73
C ALA A 104 42.27 19.58 16.09
N THR A 105 41.39 20.35 15.46
CA THR A 105 39.95 20.33 15.74
C THR A 105 39.21 19.85 14.50
N CYS A 106 38.32 18.88 14.65
CA CYS A 106 37.41 18.46 13.58
C CYS A 106 36.14 17.86 14.16
N ASN A 107 35.10 17.78 13.33
CA ASN A 107 33.90 17.03 13.66
C ASN A 107 34.18 15.53 13.56
N VAL A 108 33.52 14.74 14.40
CA VAL A 108 33.50 13.29 14.27
C VAL A 108 32.10 12.84 13.87
N GLU A 109 32.01 12.13 12.76
CA GLU A 109 30.78 11.58 12.20
C GLU A 109 30.64 10.12 12.58
N ASN A 110 29.42 9.69 12.91
CA ASN A 110 29.14 8.28 13.12
C ASN A 110 29.32 7.51 11.80
N THR A 111 30.10 6.41 11.80
CA THR A 111 30.24 5.50 10.65
C THR A 111 29.66 4.11 10.92
N GLY A 112 28.91 3.99 12.02
CA GLY A 112 28.27 2.76 12.45
C GLY A 112 27.06 2.37 11.60
N PHE A 113 26.30 1.43 12.15
CA PHE A 113 25.13 0.82 11.52
C PHE A 113 24.09 1.85 11.07
N LEU A 114 23.74 2.80 11.96
CA LEU A 114 22.75 3.84 11.69
C LEU A 114 23.10 4.70 10.46
N GLN A 115 24.38 5.09 10.30
CA GLN A 115 24.77 5.92 9.17
C GLN A 115 24.71 5.13 7.85
N LYS A 116 25.14 3.86 7.85
CA LYS A 116 24.99 2.98 6.68
C LYS A 116 23.53 2.80 6.29
N PHE A 117 22.67 2.52 7.28
CA PHE A 117 21.24 2.40 7.09
C PHE A 117 20.66 3.66 6.45
N LYS A 118 20.89 4.85 7.03
CA LYS A 118 20.41 6.12 6.50
C LYS A 118 20.93 6.40 5.08
N ASN A 119 22.19 6.10 4.79
CA ASN A 119 22.79 6.35 3.47
C ASN A 119 22.29 5.40 2.38
N ARG A 120 21.72 4.25 2.74
CA ARG A 120 21.37 3.17 1.79
C ARG A 120 19.89 2.81 1.81
N MET A 121 19.05 3.50 2.58
CA MET A 121 17.62 3.18 2.66
C MET A 121 16.87 3.34 1.32
N ASP A 122 17.38 4.18 0.42
CA ASP A 122 16.81 4.41 -0.93
C ASP A 122 17.38 3.44 -1.99
N VAL A 123 18.37 2.61 -1.64
CA VAL A 123 18.99 1.68 -2.59
C VAL A 123 18.01 0.55 -2.88
N LYS A 124 17.71 0.32 -4.17
CA LYS A 124 16.97 -0.86 -4.62
C LYS A 124 17.83 -2.11 -4.43
N VAL A 125 17.28 -3.09 -3.71
CA VAL A 125 17.91 -4.38 -3.41
C VAL A 125 17.25 -5.45 -4.26
N ASP A 126 18.06 -6.16 -5.05
CA ASP A 126 17.70 -7.45 -5.64
C ASP A 126 17.52 -8.48 -4.51
N LEU A 127 16.32 -9.01 -4.37
CA LEU A 127 15.96 -9.92 -3.27
C LEU A 127 16.54 -11.33 -3.44
N GLN A 128 16.99 -11.70 -4.64
CA GLN A 128 17.71 -12.95 -4.89
C GLN A 128 19.22 -12.83 -4.71
N SER A 129 19.73 -11.60 -4.59
CA SER A 129 21.16 -11.36 -4.48
C SER A 129 21.77 -12.19 -3.34
N LYS A 130 22.87 -12.88 -3.68
CA LYS A 130 23.69 -13.64 -2.72
C LYS A 130 24.73 -12.74 -2.04
N LYS A 131 24.72 -11.44 -2.34
CA LYS A 131 25.67 -10.45 -1.83
C LYS A 131 24.95 -9.20 -1.31
N THR A 132 25.41 -8.70 -0.17
CA THR A 132 25.01 -7.39 0.35
C THR A 132 25.57 -6.27 -0.52
N GLN A 133 25.11 -5.04 -0.32
CA GLN A 133 25.63 -3.85 -1.03
C GLN A 133 27.13 -3.61 -0.75
N GLY A 134 27.64 -4.06 0.39
CA GLY A 134 29.07 -4.08 0.73
C GLY A 134 29.82 -5.36 0.35
N GLY A 135 29.20 -6.27 -0.43
CA GLY A 135 29.84 -7.47 -0.97
C GLY A 135 29.95 -8.67 -0.01
N LYS A 136 29.28 -8.64 1.16
CA LYS A 136 29.23 -9.80 2.06
C LYS A 136 28.25 -10.83 1.55
N THR A 137 28.50 -12.12 1.83
CA THR A 137 27.57 -13.20 1.45
C THR A 137 26.26 -13.08 2.23
N ILE A 138 25.14 -13.31 1.56
CA ILE A 138 23.82 -13.48 2.18
C ILE A 138 23.47 -14.97 2.20
N THR A 139 23.13 -15.48 3.38
CA THR A 139 22.63 -16.85 3.58
C THR A 139 21.17 -16.92 3.10
N PRO A 140 20.82 -17.89 2.24
CA PRO A 140 19.42 -18.08 1.82
C PRO A 140 18.54 -18.58 2.95
N PHE A 141 17.26 -18.19 2.94
CA PHE A 141 16.25 -18.75 3.83
C PHE A 141 15.71 -20.08 3.26
N ASN A 142 15.19 -20.95 4.12
CA ASN A 142 14.64 -22.25 3.69
C ASN A 142 13.32 -22.10 2.93
N SER A 143 12.54 -21.06 3.21
CA SER A 143 11.22 -20.81 2.61
C SER A 143 11.05 -19.37 2.13
N GLU A 144 12.06 -18.87 1.44
CA GLU A 144 12.16 -17.48 1.00
C GLU A 144 11.06 -17.03 0.04
N VAL A 145 10.66 -17.92 -0.87
CA VAL A 145 9.68 -17.68 -1.92
C VAL A 145 8.61 -18.72 -1.79
N GLN A 146 7.37 -18.28 -1.81
CA GLN A 146 6.19 -19.13 -1.84
C GLN A 146 5.62 -19.09 -3.26
N THR A 147 5.19 -20.23 -3.77
CA THR A 147 4.36 -20.27 -4.97
C THR A 147 2.91 -20.14 -4.53
N ILE A 148 2.27 -19.05 -4.92
CA ILE A 148 0.88 -18.73 -4.56
C ILE A 148 0.02 -18.81 -5.82
N GLN A 149 -1.08 -19.54 -5.72
CA GLN A 149 -2.11 -19.56 -6.75
C GLN A 149 -2.90 -18.25 -6.70
N MET A 150 -2.73 -17.43 -7.73
CA MET A 150 -3.44 -16.18 -7.93
C MET A 150 -4.82 -16.50 -8.50
N HIS A 151 -5.88 -16.30 -7.71
CA HIS A 151 -7.25 -16.49 -8.16
C HIS A 151 -7.65 -15.42 -9.20
N SER A 152 -8.71 -15.66 -9.98
CA SER A 152 -9.23 -14.63 -10.87
C SER A 152 -9.96 -13.55 -10.10
N LYS A 153 -9.66 -12.28 -10.39
CA LYS A 153 -10.62 -11.19 -10.18
C LYS A 153 -11.62 -11.18 -11.33
N THR A 154 -12.91 -11.23 -11.03
CA THR A 154 -13.95 -11.15 -12.06
C THR A 154 -13.95 -9.75 -12.70
N ILE A 155 -13.95 -9.73 -14.04
CA ILE A 155 -14.03 -8.52 -14.87
C ILE A 155 -15.36 -8.54 -15.60
N ARG A 156 -16.21 -7.54 -15.33
CA ARG A 156 -17.51 -7.41 -15.98
C ARG A 156 -17.38 -6.59 -17.25
N MET A 157 -17.50 -7.27 -18.38
CA MET A 157 -17.58 -6.64 -19.70
C MET A 157 -19.02 -6.26 -20.02
N LYS A 158 -19.19 -5.18 -20.78
CA LYS A 158 -20.51 -4.68 -21.19
C LYS A 158 -20.50 -4.23 -22.64
N ALA A 159 -21.62 -4.46 -23.31
CA ALA A 159 -21.99 -3.77 -24.55
C ALA A 159 -23.37 -3.16 -24.37
N ARG A 160 -23.57 -1.95 -24.90
CA ARG A 160 -24.84 -1.24 -24.86
C ARG A 160 -25.18 -0.76 -26.25
N PHE A 161 -26.40 -1.09 -26.66
CA PHE A 161 -27.01 -0.72 -27.92
C PHE A 161 -28.28 0.10 -27.65
N GLY A 162 -28.54 1.08 -28.50
CA GLY A 162 -29.71 1.96 -28.41
C GLY A 162 -29.83 2.85 -29.65
N PHE A 163 -30.88 3.67 -29.74
CA PHE A 163 -31.09 4.55 -30.89
C PHE A 163 -30.22 5.80 -30.86
N VAL A 164 -29.98 6.43 -32.01
CA VAL A 164 -29.20 7.69 -32.08
C VAL A 164 -29.95 8.79 -31.31
N ASP A 165 -29.25 9.56 -30.47
CA ASP A 165 -29.84 10.68 -29.73
C ASP A 165 -30.00 11.91 -30.64
N ASP A 166 -30.76 11.77 -31.73
CA ASP A 166 -31.10 12.88 -32.63
C ASP A 166 -32.45 13.52 -32.29
N GLY A 167 -33.16 12.97 -31.29
CA GLY A 167 -34.46 13.42 -30.82
C GLY A 167 -35.65 12.92 -31.62
N ASN A 168 -35.46 11.97 -32.55
CA ASN A 168 -36.53 11.37 -33.34
C ASN A 168 -36.62 9.86 -33.10
N ASP A 169 -37.84 9.33 -33.02
CA ASP A 169 -38.07 7.90 -33.01
C ASP A 169 -37.74 7.29 -34.39
N GLU A 170 -37.14 6.10 -34.40
CA GLU A 170 -36.76 5.41 -35.63
C GLU A 170 -37.93 4.57 -36.16
N ASN A 171 -38.33 4.85 -37.40
CA ASN A 171 -39.37 4.10 -38.10
C ASN A 171 -38.74 3.05 -39.00
N VAL A 172 -39.04 1.78 -38.73
CA VAL A 172 -38.66 0.67 -39.62
C VAL A 172 -39.86 0.27 -40.46
N HIS A 173 -39.69 0.41 -41.77
CA HIS A 173 -40.64 -0.09 -42.75
C HIS A 173 -40.23 -1.50 -43.17
N VAL A 174 -41.11 -2.49 -42.99
CA VAL A 174 -40.82 -3.87 -43.40
C VAL A 174 -41.19 -4.06 -44.88
N PRO A 175 -40.29 -4.55 -45.76
CA PRO A 175 -40.55 -4.64 -47.20
C PRO A 175 -41.74 -5.53 -47.58
N ASP A 176 -42.40 -5.20 -48.70
CA ASP A 176 -43.68 -5.74 -49.17
C ASP A 176 -43.75 -7.26 -49.47
N ASN A 177 -42.66 -8.02 -49.35
CA ASN A 177 -42.55 -9.36 -49.94
C ASN A 177 -42.13 -10.45 -48.94
N GLU A 178 -43.14 -11.00 -48.24
CA GLU A 178 -43.27 -12.33 -47.59
C GLU A 178 -43.71 -12.26 -46.13
N PHE A 179 -44.53 -13.25 -45.76
CA PHE A 179 -45.33 -13.31 -44.54
C PHE A 179 -44.55 -13.72 -43.27
N ASP A 180 -43.22 -13.82 -43.34
CA ASP A 180 -42.31 -13.95 -42.19
C ASP A 180 -41.59 -12.60 -41.99
N VAL A 181 -42.15 -11.75 -41.14
CA VAL A 181 -41.86 -10.30 -41.03
C VAL A 181 -40.95 -9.99 -39.83
N GLU A 182 -40.14 -10.97 -39.42
CA GLU A 182 -39.16 -10.84 -38.34
C GLU A 182 -38.08 -9.82 -38.69
N HIS A 183 -37.79 -8.91 -37.77
CA HIS A 183 -36.67 -7.97 -37.92
C HIS A 183 -35.99 -7.68 -36.59
N THR A 184 -34.72 -7.35 -36.66
CA THR A 184 -33.94 -6.86 -35.52
C THR A 184 -34.19 -5.34 -35.39
N PRO A 185 -34.43 -4.81 -34.18
CA PRO A 185 -34.46 -3.37 -33.97
C PRO A 185 -33.15 -2.73 -34.46
N PRO A 186 -33.19 -1.56 -35.13
CA PRO A 186 -32.01 -0.93 -35.71
C PRO A 186 -31.15 -0.21 -34.66
N PHE A 187 -30.80 -0.89 -33.57
CA PHE A 187 -29.96 -0.32 -32.54
C PHE A 187 -28.58 0.03 -33.07
N LYS A 188 -28.00 1.10 -32.53
CA LYS A 188 -26.61 1.52 -32.75
C LYS A 188 -25.76 1.25 -31.54
N GLU A 189 -24.48 0.99 -31.75
CA GLU A 189 -23.52 0.84 -30.67
C GLU A 189 -23.40 2.17 -29.91
N LYS A 190 -23.63 2.11 -28.60
CA LYS A 190 -23.36 3.23 -27.68
C LYS A 190 -22.07 3.00 -26.91
N MET A 191 -21.74 1.74 -26.63
CA MET A 191 -20.55 1.30 -25.90
C MET A 191 -20.35 -0.19 -26.17
N ASN A 192 -19.11 -0.63 -26.39
CA ASN A 192 -18.84 -2.04 -26.62
C ASN A 192 -17.45 -2.45 -26.10
N PHE A 193 -17.46 -3.14 -24.97
CA PHE A 193 -16.27 -3.77 -24.38
C PHE A 193 -16.44 -5.30 -24.27
N LEU A 194 -17.58 -5.82 -24.74
CA LEU A 194 -17.86 -7.24 -24.76
C LEU A 194 -17.28 -7.82 -26.06
N THR A 195 -16.17 -8.55 -25.95
CA THR A 195 -15.50 -9.14 -27.11
C THR A 195 -16.48 -9.94 -27.97
N GLY A 196 -16.48 -9.63 -29.26
CA GLY A 196 -17.33 -10.27 -30.25
C GLY A 196 -18.66 -9.58 -30.47
N ALA A 197 -19.21 -8.82 -29.52
CA ALA A 197 -20.49 -8.13 -29.75
C ALA A 197 -20.35 -7.12 -30.91
N GLN A 198 -21.35 -7.02 -31.79
CA GLN A 198 -21.36 -6.03 -32.87
C GLN A 198 -22.72 -5.35 -32.98
N GLU A 199 -22.78 -4.25 -33.76
CA GLU A 199 -24.04 -3.60 -34.09
C GLU A 199 -24.98 -4.55 -34.86
N PRO A 200 -26.29 -4.56 -34.53
CA PRO A 200 -27.25 -5.27 -35.35
C PRO A 200 -27.37 -4.61 -36.74
N PHE A 201 -26.88 -5.30 -37.78
CA PHE A 201 -27.00 -4.85 -39.18
C PHE A 201 -28.37 -5.23 -39.76
N THR A 202 -29.14 -4.23 -40.15
CA THR A 202 -30.40 -4.44 -40.89
C THR A 202 -30.14 -4.36 -42.39
N THR A 203 -30.22 -5.46 -43.14
CA THR A 203 -30.65 -5.34 -44.55
C THR A 203 -31.28 -6.57 -45.19
N ASP A 204 -31.12 -7.82 -44.74
CA ASP A 204 -31.79 -8.96 -45.39
C ASP A 204 -32.10 -10.09 -44.39
N ARG A 205 -33.18 -10.86 -44.64
CA ARG A 205 -33.72 -11.89 -43.73
C ARG A 205 -32.61 -12.72 -43.08
N PHE A 206 -32.71 -12.91 -41.76
CA PHE A 206 -31.76 -13.73 -40.98
C PHE A 206 -30.29 -13.32 -41.15
N THR A 207 -29.96 -12.03 -41.11
CA THR A 207 -28.59 -11.60 -40.73
C THR A 207 -28.64 -11.03 -39.31
N PRO A 208 -28.57 -11.90 -38.29
CA PRO A 208 -28.53 -11.46 -36.92
C PRO A 208 -27.12 -11.02 -36.58
N ILE A 209 -26.94 -9.88 -35.92
CA ILE A 209 -25.71 -9.72 -35.16
C ILE A 209 -26.01 -9.05 -33.82
N LEU A 210 -26.26 -9.87 -32.82
CA LEU A 210 -25.50 -9.80 -31.57
C LEU A 210 -24.67 -11.08 -31.47
N SER A 211 -24.06 -11.50 -32.59
CA SER A 211 -23.13 -12.62 -32.57
C SER A 211 -21.81 -12.15 -31.98
N THR A 212 -21.18 -13.00 -31.17
CA THR A 212 -19.72 -12.98 -31.04
C THR A 212 -19.16 -13.60 -32.31
N GLU A 213 -19.16 -12.84 -33.40
CA GLU A 213 -18.74 -13.35 -34.71
C GLU A 213 -17.28 -13.82 -34.63
N GLY A 214 -17.05 -15.13 -34.66
CA GLY A 214 -15.82 -15.73 -35.17
C GLY A 214 -14.47 -15.43 -34.50
N GLU A 215 -14.41 -14.85 -33.30
CA GLU A 215 -13.17 -14.86 -32.49
C GLU A 215 -13.25 -15.97 -31.45
N GLU A 216 -12.25 -16.88 -31.49
CA GLU A 216 -12.10 -18.01 -30.58
C GLU A 216 -12.39 -17.55 -29.15
N PHE A 217 -13.38 -18.17 -28.50
CA PHE A 217 -13.41 -18.16 -27.04
C PHE A 217 -11.98 -18.42 -26.55
N PRO A 218 -11.49 -17.69 -25.51
CA PRO A 218 -10.14 -17.89 -25.01
C PRO A 218 -9.83 -19.38 -24.88
N ILE A 219 -8.66 -19.82 -25.36
CA ILE A 219 -8.30 -21.23 -25.51
C ILE A 219 -8.78 -22.04 -24.29
N GLY A 220 -9.71 -22.98 -24.51
CA GLY A 220 -10.27 -23.86 -23.48
C GLY A 220 -11.64 -23.45 -22.91
N ILE A 221 -12.21 -22.31 -23.30
CA ILE A 221 -13.60 -21.94 -22.99
C ILE A 221 -14.53 -22.47 -24.10
N THR A 222 -15.57 -23.18 -23.70
CA THR A 222 -16.55 -23.81 -24.62
C THR A 222 -17.92 -23.16 -24.57
N SER A 223 -18.22 -22.39 -23.52
CA SER A 223 -19.43 -21.59 -23.40
C SER A 223 -19.23 -20.35 -22.53
N ARG A 224 -20.11 -19.35 -22.70
CA ARG A 224 -20.17 -18.11 -21.93
C ARG A 224 -21.58 -17.88 -21.40
N THR A 225 -21.71 -17.21 -20.26
CA THR A 225 -23.01 -16.78 -19.73
C THR A 225 -23.16 -15.28 -19.93
N ILE A 226 -24.11 -14.87 -20.75
CA ILE A 226 -24.40 -13.46 -21.07
C ILE A 226 -25.73 -13.08 -20.44
N ARG A 227 -25.72 -11.98 -19.68
CA ARG A 227 -26.94 -11.34 -19.20
C ARG A 227 -27.35 -10.24 -20.15
N VAL A 228 -28.58 -10.32 -20.64
CA VAL A 228 -29.19 -9.39 -21.59
C VAL A 228 -30.31 -8.64 -20.85
N THR A 229 -30.15 -7.33 -20.71
CA THR A 229 -31.09 -6.46 -19.97
C THR A 229 -31.48 -5.26 -20.79
N GLY A 230 -32.66 -4.71 -20.55
CA GLY A 230 -33.07 -3.48 -21.20
C GLY A 230 -34.56 -3.30 -21.25
N SER A 231 -34.97 -2.33 -22.05
CA SER A 231 -36.36 -2.04 -22.34
C SER A 231 -36.47 -1.75 -23.83
N VAL A 232 -37.42 -2.37 -24.53
CA VAL A 232 -37.76 -2.02 -25.91
C VAL A 232 -39.20 -1.52 -25.94
N THR A 233 -39.37 -0.28 -26.35
CA THR A 233 -40.68 0.30 -26.63
C THR A 233 -40.90 0.40 -28.13
N VAL A 234 -41.93 -0.29 -28.60
CA VAL A 234 -42.29 -0.35 -30.02
C VAL A 234 -43.77 0.00 -30.21
N SER A 235 -44.06 0.81 -31.23
CA SER A 235 -45.43 1.12 -31.66
C SER A 235 -45.71 0.54 -33.04
N THR A 236 -46.94 0.08 -33.27
CA THR A 236 -47.35 -0.51 -34.54
C THR A 236 -48.43 0.32 -35.23
N SER A 237 -48.35 0.48 -36.55
CA SER A 237 -49.33 1.25 -37.34
C SER A 237 -50.73 0.61 -37.43
N ILE A 238 -50.83 -0.69 -37.12
CA ILE A 238 -52.08 -1.45 -37.03
C ILE A 238 -52.01 -2.23 -35.70
N PRO A 239 -53.10 -2.34 -34.92
CA PRO A 239 -53.13 -3.25 -33.77
C PRO A 239 -52.94 -4.67 -34.30
N ALA A 240 -51.73 -5.20 -34.22
CA ALA A 240 -51.46 -6.57 -34.65
C ALA A 240 -52.22 -7.52 -33.73
N GLU A 241 -52.77 -8.61 -34.28
CA GLU A 241 -53.43 -9.64 -33.48
C GLU A 241 -52.45 -10.40 -32.56
N GLY A 242 -51.15 -10.14 -32.71
CA GLY A 242 -50.11 -10.35 -31.71
C GLY A 242 -48.78 -9.72 -32.18
N VAL A 243 -48.03 -9.05 -31.30
CA VAL A 243 -46.60 -8.74 -31.51
C VAL A 243 -45.81 -9.61 -30.55
N TYR A 244 -44.72 -10.20 -31.02
CA TYR A 244 -43.72 -10.81 -30.16
C TYR A 244 -42.40 -10.07 -30.19
N ILE A 245 -41.72 -10.15 -29.06
CA ILE A 245 -40.32 -9.80 -28.89
C ILE A 245 -39.64 -11.06 -28.36
N ARG A 246 -38.62 -11.55 -29.08
CA ARG A 246 -37.90 -12.78 -28.79
C ARG A 246 -36.42 -12.53 -28.70
N LEU A 247 -35.79 -13.26 -27.79
CA LEU A 247 -34.36 -13.42 -27.73
C LEU A 247 -34.08 -14.88 -28.14
N LEU A 248 -33.35 -15.05 -29.24
CA LEU A 248 -32.98 -16.35 -29.79
C LEU A 248 -31.50 -16.60 -29.54
N HIS A 249 -31.14 -17.86 -29.30
CA HIS A 249 -29.74 -18.26 -29.35
C HIS A 249 -29.55 -19.65 -29.96
N GLY A 250 -28.43 -19.88 -30.62
CA GLY A 250 -28.12 -21.15 -31.27
C GLY A 250 -27.02 -21.05 -32.31
N PRO A 251 -26.61 -22.19 -32.89
CA PRO A 251 -25.52 -22.23 -33.86
C PRO A 251 -25.92 -21.59 -35.18
N VAL A 252 -24.96 -20.97 -35.87
CA VAL A 252 -25.15 -20.35 -37.19
C VAL A 252 -25.80 -21.35 -38.17
N GLY A 253 -27.00 -21.01 -38.68
CA GLY A 253 -27.75 -21.85 -39.62
C GLY A 253 -28.35 -23.13 -39.02
N GLY A 254 -28.36 -23.28 -37.70
CA GLY A 254 -28.92 -24.43 -36.98
C GLY A 254 -30.30 -24.18 -36.35
N SER A 255 -30.63 -25.01 -35.34
CA SER A 255 -31.89 -24.88 -34.59
C SER A 255 -31.73 -23.88 -33.45
N TRP A 256 -32.63 -22.89 -33.41
CA TRP A 256 -32.62 -21.81 -32.42
C TRP A 256 -33.43 -22.19 -31.17
N GLN A 257 -32.88 -21.95 -30.00
CA GLN A 257 -33.64 -21.87 -28.75
C GLN A 257 -34.31 -20.50 -28.68
N THR A 258 -35.55 -20.45 -28.20
CA THR A 258 -36.36 -19.23 -28.13
C THR A 258 -36.68 -18.91 -26.68
N GLU A 259 -36.22 -17.76 -26.21
CA GLU A 259 -36.71 -17.12 -25.00
C GLU A 259 -37.78 -16.09 -25.40
N GLN A 260 -39.04 -16.41 -25.15
CA GLN A 260 -40.18 -15.57 -25.52
C GLN A 260 -40.43 -14.54 -24.41
N LEU A 261 -40.22 -13.25 -24.72
CA LEU A 261 -40.27 -12.17 -23.71
C LEU A 261 -41.64 -11.51 -23.60
N LEU A 262 -42.38 -11.39 -24.71
CA LEU A 262 -43.76 -10.89 -24.71
C LEU A 262 -44.56 -11.46 -25.88
N GLN A 263 -45.83 -11.75 -25.65
CA GLN A 263 -46.88 -11.90 -26.67
C GLN A 263 -48.07 -11.05 -26.22
N ALA A 264 -48.43 -10.03 -27.00
CA ALA A 264 -49.48 -9.09 -26.62
C ALA A 264 -50.46 -8.82 -27.77
N ASN A 265 -51.76 -8.86 -27.44
CA ASN A 265 -52.85 -8.76 -28.41
C ASN A 265 -53.68 -7.48 -28.16
N GLY A 266 -53.92 -6.69 -29.21
CA GLY A 266 -54.90 -5.59 -29.17
C GLY A 266 -54.43 -4.23 -28.64
N GLN A 267 -53.12 -3.94 -28.59
CA GLN A 267 -52.58 -2.60 -28.29
C GLN A 267 -51.92 -1.96 -29.52
N SER A 268 -51.50 -0.70 -29.42
CA SER A 268 -50.76 0.02 -30.49
C SER A 268 -49.33 0.40 -30.11
N THR A 269 -49.00 0.35 -28.82
CA THR A 269 -47.67 0.63 -28.27
C THR A 269 -47.39 -0.39 -27.18
N TYR A 270 -46.19 -0.93 -27.18
CA TYR A 270 -45.76 -2.04 -26.34
C TYR A 270 -44.40 -1.69 -25.76
N THR A 271 -44.23 -1.88 -24.45
CA THR A 271 -42.92 -1.79 -23.78
C THR A 271 -42.63 -3.15 -23.17
N VAL A 272 -41.46 -3.70 -23.50
CA VAL A 272 -40.96 -4.96 -22.93
C VAL A 272 -39.68 -4.66 -22.20
N ASP A 273 -39.72 -4.85 -20.89
CA ASP A 273 -38.52 -4.97 -20.08
C ASP A 273 -38.07 -6.43 -20.10
N PHE A 274 -36.76 -6.65 -20.26
CA PHE A 274 -36.18 -7.99 -20.24
C PHE A 274 -34.92 -7.99 -19.38
N ASP A 275 -34.69 -9.13 -18.72
CA ASP A 275 -33.55 -9.39 -17.85
C ASP A 275 -33.27 -10.89 -17.89
N GLU A 276 -32.67 -11.32 -19.00
CA GLU A 276 -32.45 -12.73 -19.28
C GLU A 276 -30.99 -13.10 -19.14
N THR A 277 -30.73 -14.33 -18.72
CA THR A 277 -29.37 -14.89 -18.64
C THR A 277 -29.29 -16.10 -19.55
N ILE A 278 -28.46 -15.99 -20.58
CA ILE A 278 -28.30 -17.01 -21.63
C ILE A 278 -26.92 -17.62 -21.54
N VAL A 279 -26.83 -18.94 -21.67
CA VAL A 279 -25.58 -19.65 -21.92
C VAL A 279 -25.42 -19.82 -23.42
N ILE A 280 -24.33 -19.28 -23.98
CA ILE A 280 -23.98 -19.44 -25.39
C ILE A 280 -22.78 -20.37 -25.51
N GLU A 281 -22.89 -21.40 -26.34
CA GLU A 281 -21.77 -22.28 -26.69
C GLU A 281 -20.88 -21.64 -27.76
N ALA A 282 -19.70 -22.21 -27.99
CA ALA A 282 -18.80 -21.74 -29.04
C ALA A 282 -19.52 -21.82 -30.39
N GLU A 283 -19.37 -20.77 -31.21
CA GLU A 283 -20.03 -20.66 -32.53
C GLU A 283 -21.56 -20.47 -32.48
N GLU A 284 -22.15 -20.24 -31.29
CA GLU A 284 -23.54 -19.79 -31.16
C GLU A 284 -23.67 -18.26 -31.24
N GLU A 285 -24.82 -17.79 -31.72
CA GLU A 285 -25.17 -16.37 -31.83
C GLU A 285 -26.36 -16.04 -30.94
N ILE A 286 -26.48 -14.77 -30.56
CA ILE A 286 -27.68 -14.23 -29.94
C ILE A 286 -28.38 -13.32 -30.95
N ILE A 287 -29.70 -13.45 -31.05
CA ILE A 287 -30.54 -12.61 -31.91
C ILE A 287 -31.66 -12.00 -31.08
N PHE A 288 -31.88 -10.70 -31.25
CA PHE A 288 -33.06 -10.03 -30.71
C PHE A 288 -34.01 -9.68 -31.87
N ILE A 289 -35.22 -10.26 -31.86
CA ILE A 289 -36.17 -10.15 -32.96
C ILE A 289 -37.51 -9.58 -32.47
N VAL A 290 -38.09 -8.70 -33.28
CA VAL A 290 -39.45 -8.22 -33.17
C VAL A 290 -40.23 -8.64 -34.43
N GLY A 291 -41.45 -9.15 -34.25
CA GLY A 291 -42.27 -9.61 -35.36
C GLY A 291 -43.76 -9.75 -35.02
N PRO A 292 -44.63 -9.90 -36.03
CA PRO A 292 -46.04 -10.22 -35.84
C PRO A 292 -46.22 -11.70 -35.51
N ASP A 293 -47.02 -12.03 -34.50
CA ASP A 293 -47.25 -13.40 -33.99
C ASP A 293 -47.52 -14.41 -35.13
N PRO A 294 -46.65 -15.42 -35.34
CA PRO A 294 -46.76 -16.37 -36.44
C PRO A 294 -48.01 -17.26 -36.31
N ASP A 295 -48.56 -17.39 -35.10
CA ASP A 295 -49.74 -18.22 -34.81
C ASP A 295 -51.05 -17.43 -34.89
N SER A 296 -51.00 -16.09 -35.00
CA SER A 296 -52.17 -15.21 -34.92
C SER A 296 -53.08 -15.22 -36.16
N GLY A 297 -52.66 -15.84 -37.26
CA GLY A 297 -53.37 -15.78 -38.54
C GLY A 297 -53.19 -14.41 -39.20
N ASN A 298 -53.14 -14.39 -40.54
CA ASN A 298 -52.73 -13.22 -41.33
C ASN A 298 -53.44 -11.91 -40.91
N PRO A 299 -52.72 -10.92 -40.35
CA PRO A 299 -53.30 -9.62 -40.03
C PRO A 299 -53.68 -8.85 -41.32
N PRO A 300 -54.73 -8.02 -41.31
CA PRO A 300 -55.16 -7.24 -42.45
C PRO A 300 -54.23 -6.01 -42.65
N GLY A 301 -53.03 -6.22 -43.19
CA GLY A 301 -52.09 -5.16 -43.57
C GLY A 301 -50.70 -5.29 -42.94
N LEU A 302 -49.73 -4.59 -43.53
CA LEU A 302 -48.34 -4.59 -43.08
C LEU A 302 -48.16 -3.59 -41.91
N PRO A 303 -47.69 -4.05 -40.72
CA PRO A 303 -47.38 -3.15 -39.62
C PRO A 303 -46.09 -2.36 -39.90
N THR A 304 -46.10 -1.06 -39.58
CA THR A 304 -44.88 -0.25 -39.42
C THR A 304 -44.51 -0.26 -37.95
N PHE A 305 -43.24 -0.50 -37.65
CA PHE A 305 -42.72 -0.49 -36.28
C PHE A 305 -41.99 0.83 -36.03
N THR A 306 -42.42 1.56 -35.00
CA THR A 306 -41.76 2.78 -34.52
C THR A 306 -41.09 2.46 -33.20
N TYR A 307 -39.77 2.55 -33.16
CA TYR A 307 -38.99 2.31 -31.96
C TYR A 307 -38.67 3.61 -31.24
N HIS A 308 -38.91 3.62 -29.94
CA HIS A 308 -38.73 4.83 -29.12
C HIS A 308 -37.28 4.97 -28.67
N THR A 309 -36.79 6.21 -28.64
CA THR A 309 -35.41 6.57 -28.28
C THR A 309 -34.96 6.13 -26.88
N ASP A 310 -35.91 5.84 -25.98
CA ASP A 310 -35.65 5.31 -24.63
C ASP A 310 -35.34 3.80 -24.62
N SER A 311 -35.50 3.12 -25.75
CA SER A 311 -35.21 1.69 -25.87
C SER A 311 -33.70 1.42 -25.81
N ILE A 312 -33.32 0.50 -24.93
CA ILE A 312 -31.94 0.11 -24.68
C ILE A 312 -31.82 -1.40 -24.63
N LEU A 313 -30.67 -1.87 -25.09
CA LEU A 313 -30.25 -3.26 -24.96
C LEU A 313 -28.83 -3.26 -24.38
N GLU A 314 -28.66 -3.84 -23.21
CA GLU A 314 -27.38 -4.01 -22.55
C GLU A 314 -27.06 -5.50 -22.43
N MET A 315 -25.90 -5.90 -22.93
CA MET A 315 -25.32 -7.21 -22.75
C MET A 315 -24.17 -7.10 -21.76
N SER A 316 -24.07 -8.05 -20.84
CA SER A 316 -22.95 -8.11 -19.90
C SER A 316 -22.49 -9.53 -19.65
N GLU A 317 -21.19 -9.68 -19.45
CA GLU A 317 -20.54 -10.95 -19.15
C GLU A 317 -19.52 -10.75 -18.03
N ASP A 318 -19.53 -11.65 -17.05
CA ASP A 318 -18.51 -11.73 -16.01
C ASP A 318 -17.40 -12.70 -16.46
N THR A 319 -16.27 -12.14 -16.88
CA THR A 319 -15.13 -12.94 -17.35
C THR A 319 -14.21 -13.32 -16.21
N THR A 320 -13.81 -14.58 -16.18
CA THR A 320 -12.79 -15.11 -15.27
C THR A 320 -11.60 -15.64 -16.06
N TYR A 321 -10.46 -15.81 -15.40
CA TYR A 321 -9.24 -16.32 -16.00
C TYR A 321 -8.63 -17.40 -15.09
N PRO A 322 -8.16 -18.54 -15.61
CA PRO A 322 -7.62 -19.62 -14.80
C PRO A 322 -6.60 -19.14 -13.76
N ALA A 323 -6.57 -19.77 -12.59
CA ALA A 323 -5.60 -19.42 -11.57
C ALA A 323 -4.18 -19.68 -12.08
N THR A 324 -3.24 -18.80 -11.74
CA THR A 324 -1.84 -18.91 -12.17
C THR A 324 -0.92 -18.99 -10.95
N ASP A 325 0.14 -19.79 -11.06
CA ASP A 325 1.20 -19.85 -10.05
C ASP A 325 2.05 -18.59 -10.11
N CYS A 326 2.23 -17.92 -8.97
CA CYS A 326 3.04 -16.72 -8.86
C CYS A 326 4.05 -16.85 -7.71
N PRO A 327 5.35 -16.57 -7.96
CA PRO A 327 6.33 -16.38 -6.90
C PRO A 327 5.97 -15.15 -6.03
N VAL A 328 5.79 -15.38 -4.74
CA VAL A 328 5.47 -14.35 -3.75
C VAL A 328 6.42 -14.49 -2.56
N MET A 329 7.02 -13.38 -2.13
CA MET A 329 7.80 -13.33 -0.90
C MET A 329 6.98 -12.69 0.22
N LEU A 330 7.16 -13.15 1.45
CA LEU A 330 6.44 -12.62 2.60
C LEU A 330 7.20 -11.44 3.23
N LEU A 331 6.48 -10.48 3.83
CA LEU A 331 7.08 -9.21 4.23
C LEU A 331 8.23 -9.32 5.23
N HIS A 332 8.14 -10.22 6.22
CA HIS A 332 9.20 -10.36 7.21
C HIS A 332 10.54 -10.71 6.54
N GLU A 333 10.51 -11.66 5.62
CA GLU A 333 11.68 -12.13 4.87
C GLU A 333 12.21 -11.04 3.94
N ILE A 334 11.34 -10.27 3.27
CA ILE A 334 11.76 -9.14 2.42
C ILE A 334 12.44 -8.07 3.27
N TRP A 335 11.85 -7.67 4.40
CA TRP A 335 12.46 -6.71 5.31
C TRP A 335 13.83 -7.22 5.81
N ALA A 336 13.92 -8.49 6.20
CA ALA A 336 15.18 -9.09 6.63
C ALA A 336 16.25 -9.05 5.53
N ARG A 337 15.88 -9.35 4.27
CA ARG A 337 16.77 -9.28 3.11
C ARG A 337 17.26 -7.87 2.82
N VAL A 338 16.34 -6.91 2.79
CA VAL A 338 16.66 -5.50 2.55
C VAL A 338 17.57 -4.97 3.67
N CYS A 339 17.22 -5.21 4.94
CA CYS A 339 18.03 -4.81 6.09
C CYS A 339 19.42 -5.44 6.06
N HIS A 340 19.54 -6.75 5.79
CA HIS A 340 20.83 -7.41 5.67
C HIS A 340 21.67 -6.79 4.55
N SER A 341 21.06 -6.60 3.37
CA SER A 341 21.74 -6.06 2.20
C SER A 341 22.28 -4.65 2.42
N ILE A 342 21.49 -3.73 3.00
CA ILE A 342 21.89 -2.33 3.17
C ILE A 342 22.82 -2.13 4.37
N THR A 343 22.73 -2.96 5.42
CA THR A 343 23.54 -2.81 6.64
C THR A 343 24.85 -3.60 6.61
N ASP A 344 24.98 -4.56 5.69
CA ASP A 344 26.04 -5.58 5.68
C ASP A 344 26.10 -6.42 6.97
N GLN A 345 24.96 -6.59 7.64
CA GLN A 345 24.85 -7.34 8.88
C GLN A 345 23.75 -8.39 8.75
N GLU A 346 24.11 -9.65 8.93
CA GLU A 346 23.16 -10.76 9.00
C GLU A 346 22.26 -10.59 10.23
N ASP A 347 21.00 -11.03 10.10
CA ASP A 347 20.02 -10.98 11.18
C ASP A 347 19.90 -9.56 11.79
N SER A 348 19.70 -8.58 10.90
CA SER A 348 19.63 -7.15 11.24
C SER A 348 18.22 -6.57 11.23
N PHE A 349 17.19 -7.43 11.27
CA PHE A 349 15.78 -7.05 11.24
C PHE A 349 14.96 -7.78 12.31
N LYS A 350 14.01 -7.05 12.92
CA LYS A 350 13.04 -7.55 13.88
C LYS A 350 11.70 -6.86 13.69
N SER A 351 10.63 -7.65 13.66
CA SER A 351 9.25 -7.18 13.62
C SER A 351 8.31 -8.31 14.05
N SER A 352 7.72 -8.18 15.23
CA SER A 352 6.63 -9.05 15.67
C SER A 352 5.33 -8.75 14.91
N TYR A 353 5.12 -7.52 14.43
CA TYR A 353 3.96 -7.16 13.63
C TYR A 353 3.92 -7.85 12.25
N PHE A 354 5.06 -7.94 11.56
CA PHE A 354 5.19 -8.64 10.28
C PHE A 354 5.65 -10.09 10.42
N GLY A 355 6.12 -10.48 11.61
CA GLY A 355 6.67 -11.79 11.88
C GLY A 355 5.62 -12.89 12.08
N ARG A 356 6.01 -14.13 11.79
CA ARG A 356 5.21 -15.35 11.95
C ARG A 356 5.89 -16.37 12.84
N THR A 357 5.14 -17.41 13.21
CA THR A 357 5.70 -18.57 13.92
C THR A 357 6.75 -19.35 13.11
N ASP A 358 6.73 -19.18 11.79
CA ASP A 358 7.61 -19.83 10.80
C ASP A 358 8.47 -18.82 10.01
N SER A 359 8.56 -17.57 10.47
CA SER A 359 9.38 -16.55 9.80
C SER A 359 10.87 -16.85 9.88
N GLU A 360 11.60 -16.42 8.85
CA GLU A 360 13.06 -16.47 8.79
C GLU A 360 13.63 -15.05 8.58
N PRO A 361 14.84 -14.76 9.10
CA PRO A 361 15.68 -15.62 9.93
C PRO A 361 15.21 -15.68 11.40
N ARG A 362 14.14 -14.95 11.76
CA ARG A 362 13.58 -14.88 13.11
C ARG A 362 12.13 -15.33 13.10
N SER A 363 11.80 -16.29 13.97
CA SER A 363 10.43 -16.70 14.26
C SER A 363 9.91 -16.03 15.53
N TYR A 364 8.58 -15.97 15.63
CA TYR A 364 7.86 -15.29 16.71
C TYR A 364 6.88 -16.23 17.40
N PHE A 365 6.35 -15.81 18.55
CA PHE A 365 5.42 -16.63 19.34
C PHE A 365 4.05 -16.81 18.66
N ALA A 366 3.65 -15.84 17.85
CA ALA A 366 2.40 -15.85 17.11
C ALA A 366 2.57 -15.07 15.80
N ASP A 367 1.65 -15.28 14.87
CA ASP A 367 1.55 -14.45 13.66
C ASP A 367 1.11 -13.04 14.03
N GLY A 368 1.92 -12.05 13.65
CA GLY A 368 1.57 -10.65 13.79
C GLY A 368 0.41 -10.26 12.88
N ALA A 369 -0.30 -9.18 13.22
CA ALA A 369 -1.48 -8.73 12.49
C ALA A 369 -1.19 -8.34 11.02
N GLY A 370 0.06 -7.99 10.70
CA GLY A 370 0.49 -7.67 9.34
C GLY A 370 1.27 -8.77 8.64
N SER A 371 1.39 -9.95 9.25
CA SER A 371 2.38 -10.97 8.88
C SER A 371 2.02 -11.80 7.64
N LEU A 372 0.73 -11.81 7.27
CA LEU A 372 0.21 -12.52 6.10
C LEU A 372 0.07 -11.59 4.88
N ARG A 373 1.07 -10.74 4.67
CA ARG A 373 1.21 -9.95 3.45
C ARG A 373 2.31 -10.53 2.59
N GLY A 374 1.96 -10.78 1.35
CA GLY A 374 2.88 -11.13 0.28
C GLY A 374 3.24 -9.91 -0.55
N GLN A 375 4.40 -9.98 -1.19
CA GLN A 375 4.81 -9.07 -2.25
C GLN A 375 5.26 -9.88 -3.46
N THR A 376 4.89 -9.39 -4.63
CA THR A 376 5.37 -9.85 -5.94
C THR A 376 5.56 -8.64 -6.86
N ASP A 377 5.93 -8.84 -8.12
CA ASP A 377 5.97 -7.77 -9.13
C ASP A 377 5.21 -8.16 -10.41
N GLY A 378 5.05 -7.20 -11.32
CA GLY A 378 4.27 -7.41 -12.55
C GLY A 378 4.82 -8.53 -13.43
N LYS A 379 6.14 -8.67 -13.55
CA LYS A 379 6.74 -9.78 -14.31
C LYS A 379 6.41 -11.14 -13.70
N LEU A 380 6.47 -11.26 -12.38
CA LEU A 380 6.15 -12.51 -11.70
C LEU A 380 4.66 -12.84 -11.74
N LEU A 381 3.78 -11.84 -11.75
CA LEU A 381 2.34 -12.04 -12.01
C LEU A 381 2.07 -12.57 -13.43
N ARG A 382 2.85 -12.11 -14.40
CA ARG A 382 2.81 -12.55 -15.80
C ARG A 382 3.47 -13.91 -16.03
N GLY A 383 4.10 -14.52 -15.02
CA GLY A 383 4.72 -15.85 -15.14
C GLY A 383 6.15 -15.85 -15.66
N PHE A 384 6.85 -14.71 -15.68
CA PHE A 384 8.28 -14.69 -16.02
C PHE A 384 9.09 -15.54 -15.02
N PRO A 385 10.14 -16.26 -15.47
CA PRO A 385 10.99 -17.04 -14.58
C PRO A 385 11.65 -16.16 -13.51
N PHE A 386 11.40 -16.48 -12.24
CA PHE A 386 11.93 -15.71 -11.11
C PHE A 386 13.46 -15.65 -11.11
N SER A 387 14.16 -16.71 -11.57
CA SER A 387 15.63 -16.76 -11.64
C SER A 387 16.26 -15.68 -12.51
N ASP A 388 15.54 -15.23 -13.54
CA ASP A 388 16.02 -14.26 -14.52
C ASP A 388 15.40 -12.88 -14.30
N ASN A 389 14.33 -12.80 -13.51
CA ASN A 389 13.58 -11.59 -13.20
C ASN A 389 13.41 -11.45 -11.68
N PRO A 390 14.50 -11.10 -10.95
CA PRO A 390 14.42 -10.92 -9.52
C PRO A 390 13.56 -9.72 -9.14
N MET A 391 12.75 -9.89 -8.10
CA MET A 391 12.01 -8.80 -7.47
C MET A 391 12.98 -7.86 -6.75
N HIS A 392 12.69 -6.55 -6.82
CA HIS A 392 13.47 -5.50 -6.18
C HIS A 392 12.66 -4.72 -5.15
N ALA A 393 13.29 -4.38 -4.03
CA ALA A 393 12.67 -3.50 -3.02
C ALA A 393 13.70 -2.54 -2.41
N SER A 394 13.26 -1.34 -2.03
CA SER A 394 14.07 -0.41 -1.21
C SER A 394 13.45 -0.29 0.18
N PHE A 395 14.28 -0.04 1.21
CA PHE A 395 13.77 0.15 2.57
C PHE A 395 12.80 1.34 2.63
N LYS A 396 13.10 2.40 1.88
CA LYS A 396 12.27 3.61 1.80
C LYS A 396 10.90 3.32 1.22
N ASP A 397 10.80 2.64 0.07
CA ASP A 397 9.51 2.35 -0.56
C ASP A 397 8.67 1.40 0.30
N MET A 398 9.32 0.41 0.92
CA MET A 398 8.66 -0.46 1.90
C MET A 398 8.16 0.34 3.11
N PHE A 399 8.98 1.24 3.67
CA PHE A 399 8.56 2.06 4.81
C PHE A 399 7.42 2.99 4.44
N GLU A 400 7.46 3.65 3.28
CA GLU A 400 6.38 4.53 2.83
C GLU A 400 5.08 3.76 2.60
N THR A 401 5.16 2.59 1.95
CA THR A 401 4.03 1.67 1.75
C THR A 401 3.42 1.22 3.07
N TYR A 402 4.22 0.63 3.96
CA TYR A 402 3.68 0.02 5.16
C TYR A 402 3.40 1.06 6.25
N ASN A 403 4.00 2.25 6.24
CA ASN A 403 3.52 3.35 7.06
C ASN A 403 2.12 3.78 6.62
N ALA A 404 1.88 3.91 5.32
CA ALA A 404 0.56 4.24 4.77
C ALA A 404 -0.49 3.15 5.08
N VAL A 405 -0.13 1.88 4.91
CA VAL A 405 -1.07 0.76 5.07
C VAL A 405 -1.26 0.36 6.54
N ASP A 406 -0.19 0.34 7.34
CA ASP A 406 -0.18 -0.29 8.66
C ASP A 406 0.08 0.64 9.85
N GLY A 407 0.51 1.88 9.61
CA GLY A 407 0.91 2.79 10.69
C GLY A 407 2.12 2.27 11.47
N ILE A 408 3.19 1.93 10.76
CA ILE A 408 4.46 1.48 11.35
C ILE A 408 5.44 2.63 11.61
N GLY A 409 6.33 2.42 12.57
CA GLY A 409 7.57 3.18 12.74
C GLY A 409 8.79 2.28 12.61
N VAL A 410 9.96 2.92 12.58
CA VAL A 410 11.27 2.28 12.49
C VAL A 410 12.17 2.83 13.60
N GLY A 411 12.76 1.92 14.37
CA GLY A 411 13.79 2.23 15.36
C GLY A 411 15.02 1.35 15.21
N ILE A 412 16.01 1.58 16.06
CA ILE A 412 17.17 0.71 16.19
C ILE A 412 17.31 0.32 17.66
N GLU A 413 17.29 -0.98 17.90
CA GLU A 413 17.58 -1.57 19.21
C GLU A 413 19.01 -2.12 19.24
N LYS A 414 19.52 -2.34 20.46
CA LYS A 414 20.77 -3.07 20.67
C LYS A 414 20.47 -4.41 21.31
N GLU A 415 20.81 -5.48 20.61
CA GLU A 415 20.82 -6.84 21.14
C GLU A 415 22.30 -7.27 21.31
N ASP A 416 22.74 -7.39 22.56
CA ASP A 416 24.14 -7.57 22.95
C ASP A 416 25.07 -6.49 22.38
N THR A 417 25.86 -6.83 21.35
CA THR A 417 26.78 -5.92 20.65
C THR A 417 26.31 -5.56 19.25
N ARG A 418 25.12 -6.02 18.83
CA ARG A 418 24.57 -5.80 17.49
C ARG A 418 23.47 -4.75 17.53
N GLU A 419 23.45 -3.90 16.52
CA GLU A 419 22.34 -2.98 16.27
C GLU A 419 21.35 -3.65 15.32
N ILE A 420 20.07 -3.58 15.62
CA ILE A 420 19.01 -4.24 14.85
C ILE A 420 17.94 -3.22 14.47
N ILE A 421 17.49 -3.27 13.21
CA ILE A 421 16.37 -2.45 12.75
C ILE A 421 15.09 -3.09 13.27
N VAL A 422 14.28 -2.29 13.94
CA VAL A 422 12.98 -2.71 14.49
C VAL A 422 11.88 -1.99 13.75
N VAL A 423 10.95 -2.76 13.16
CA VAL A 423 9.77 -2.23 12.48
C VAL A 423 8.53 -2.73 13.21
N GLU A 424 7.77 -1.81 13.77
CA GLU A 424 6.57 -2.12 14.58
C GLU A 424 5.54 -1.01 14.41
N GLN A 425 4.31 -1.19 14.89
CA GLN A 425 3.34 -0.10 14.96
C GLN A 425 3.92 1.11 15.70
N VAL A 426 3.52 2.33 15.31
CA VAL A 426 4.06 3.58 15.88
C VAL A 426 3.99 3.62 17.41
N SER A 427 2.93 3.06 17.99
CA SER A 427 2.72 2.95 19.45
C SER A 427 3.88 2.27 20.18
N ASN A 428 4.58 1.33 19.55
CA ASN A 428 5.73 0.63 20.13
C ASN A 428 6.89 1.58 20.48
N PHE A 429 6.97 2.73 19.80
CA PHE A 429 8.01 3.73 20.06
C PHE A 429 7.60 4.73 21.14
N TYR A 430 6.35 4.75 21.59
CA TYR A 430 5.80 5.67 22.60
C TYR A 430 5.23 4.89 23.79
N VAL A 431 6.14 4.28 24.56
CA VAL A 431 5.78 3.29 25.57
C VAL A 431 5.22 3.94 26.84
N ASN A 432 4.08 3.45 27.31
CA ASN A 432 3.37 3.91 28.52
C ASN A 432 4.01 3.42 29.82
N GLU A 433 5.34 3.38 29.84
CA GLU A 433 6.17 3.05 30.99
C GLU A 433 7.13 4.20 31.26
N LYS A 434 7.53 4.34 32.52
CA LYS A 434 8.43 5.42 32.93
C LYS A 434 9.89 5.09 32.59
N SER A 435 10.61 6.07 32.06
CA SER A 435 12.07 6.04 31.91
C SER A 435 12.75 6.59 33.17
N ILE A 436 12.63 7.90 33.41
CA ILE A 436 13.23 8.61 34.54
C ILE A 436 12.25 9.63 35.13
N THR A 437 12.52 10.10 36.36
CA THR A 437 11.77 11.17 37.04
C THR A 437 12.69 12.37 37.29
N LEU A 438 12.27 13.56 36.84
CA LEU A 438 12.98 14.82 37.01
C LEU A 438 12.21 15.73 37.98
N ASN A 439 12.77 15.98 39.16
CA ASN A 439 12.17 16.84 40.17
C ASN A 439 12.80 18.24 40.13
N TYR A 440 12.04 19.26 40.55
CA TYR A 440 12.55 20.64 40.65
C TYR A 440 13.09 21.17 39.30
N VAL A 441 12.39 20.87 38.21
CA VAL A 441 12.68 21.37 36.87
C VAL A 441 12.27 22.84 36.77
N ASN A 442 13.24 23.71 36.51
CA ASN A 442 13.01 25.15 36.33
C ASN A 442 12.67 25.49 34.88
N ASP A 443 12.04 26.66 34.67
CA ASP A 443 11.79 27.26 33.36
C ASP A 443 11.11 26.34 32.33
N ILE A 444 10.15 25.53 32.77
CA ILE A 444 9.37 24.66 31.89
C ILE A 444 8.52 25.52 30.94
N LYS A 445 8.94 25.58 29.67
CA LYS A 445 8.15 26.15 28.58
C LYS A 445 7.21 25.09 28.02
N LYS A 446 5.99 25.51 27.69
CA LYS A 446 4.99 24.67 27.01
C LYS A 446 4.61 25.35 25.70
N GLU A 447 4.67 24.60 24.61
CA GLU A 447 4.38 25.09 23.27
C GLU A 447 3.46 24.11 22.54
N VAL A 448 2.71 24.60 21.55
CA VAL A 448 1.93 23.75 20.64
C VAL A 448 2.87 23.18 19.58
N ASP A 449 2.76 21.89 19.27
CA ASP A 449 3.46 21.30 18.13
C ASP A 449 2.56 21.32 16.89
N ALA A 450 2.62 22.43 16.14
CA ALA A 450 1.85 22.61 14.92
C ALA A 450 2.12 21.52 13.85
N THR A 451 3.27 20.82 13.93
CA THR A 451 3.62 19.74 12.98
C THR A 451 2.80 18.47 13.15
N LEU A 452 2.06 18.36 14.27
CA LEU A 452 1.18 17.23 14.61
C LEU A 452 -0.31 17.55 14.42
N TYR A 453 -0.61 18.68 13.78
CA TYR A 453 -1.94 18.98 13.27
C TYR A 453 -1.94 18.91 11.76
N TRP A 454 -2.98 18.32 11.20
CA TRP A 454 -3.20 18.22 9.76
C TRP A 454 -4.60 18.72 9.45
N ASN A 455 -4.74 19.48 8.37
CA ASN A 455 -6.04 19.83 7.81
C ASN A 455 -6.40 18.94 6.61
N GLU A 456 -5.43 18.20 6.08
CA GLU A 456 -5.58 17.34 4.91
C GLU A 456 -4.77 16.05 5.09
N ILE A 457 -5.35 14.93 4.67
CA ILE A 457 -4.66 13.66 4.47
C ILE A 457 -4.78 13.28 3.00
N LEU A 458 -3.65 12.97 2.40
CA LEU A 458 -3.60 12.35 1.09
C LEU A 458 -3.25 10.88 1.29
N ALA A 459 -4.13 9.96 0.92
CA ALA A 459 -4.00 8.54 1.24
C ALA A 459 -4.29 7.62 0.04
N GLY A 460 -3.79 6.39 0.15
CA GLY A 460 -4.07 5.31 -0.79
C GLY A 460 -2.87 4.90 -1.61
N TYR A 461 -3.08 4.63 -2.89
CA TYR A 461 -2.07 4.04 -3.76
C TYR A 461 -1.75 4.97 -4.91
N LYS A 462 -0.46 5.27 -5.12
CA LYS A 462 -0.01 6.20 -6.19
C LYS A 462 -0.33 5.65 -7.59
N ARG A 463 -0.36 4.32 -7.71
CA ARG A 463 -0.67 3.57 -8.93
C ARG A 463 -1.77 2.58 -8.61
N TRP A 464 -2.86 2.65 -9.35
CA TRP A 464 -4.09 1.90 -9.05
C TRP A 464 -4.99 1.63 -10.26
N ALA A 465 -4.88 2.40 -11.35
CA ALA A 465 -5.67 2.26 -12.57
C ALA A 465 -4.77 2.26 -13.82
N ASN A 466 -5.22 1.53 -14.85
CA ASN A 466 -4.53 1.39 -16.14
C ASN A 466 -5.42 1.77 -17.34
N GLU A 467 -6.44 2.62 -17.17
CA GLU A 467 -7.46 2.95 -18.21
C GLU A 467 -8.31 1.76 -18.71
N GLU A 468 -8.24 0.62 -18.02
CA GLU A 468 -9.01 -0.59 -18.28
C GLU A 468 -10.44 -0.59 -17.70
N GLN A 469 -11.21 -1.63 -18.06
CA GLN A 469 -12.58 -1.85 -17.56
C GLN A 469 -12.64 -2.00 -16.04
N ASN A 470 -13.79 -1.63 -15.47
CA ASN A 470 -14.12 -1.77 -14.05
C ASN A 470 -13.21 -1.01 -13.07
N ASN A 471 -12.29 -0.14 -13.52
CA ASN A 471 -11.46 0.69 -12.61
C ASN A 471 -12.30 1.59 -11.69
N LEU A 472 -13.54 1.93 -12.07
CA LEU A 472 -14.48 2.64 -11.19
C LEU A 472 -14.93 1.83 -9.97
N ASP A 473 -14.84 0.50 -10.02
CA ASP A 473 -15.14 -0.42 -8.91
C ASP A 473 -13.95 -0.60 -7.95
N GLU A 474 -12.75 -0.17 -8.35
CA GLU A 474 -11.54 -0.30 -7.54
C GLU A 474 -11.53 0.68 -6.36
N PHE A 475 -11.47 0.15 -5.13
CA PHE A 475 -11.46 0.94 -3.89
C PHE A 475 -10.04 1.21 -3.37
N ASN A 476 -9.03 0.44 -3.78
CA ASN A 476 -7.61 0.68 -3.46
C ASN A 476 -7.03 1.74 -4.41
N SER A 477 -7.64 2.92 -4.39
CA SER A 477 -7.30 4.08 -5.22
C SER A 477 -6.71 5.22 -4.38
N ARG A 478 -6.54 6.40 -4.99
CA ARG A 478 -6.11 7.63 -4.31
C ARG A 478 -7.30 8.39 -3.71
N LYS A 479 -7.19 8.85 -2.46
CA LYS A 479 -8.21 9.62 -1.74
C LYS A 479 -7.62 10.88 -1.07
N GLU A 480 -8.37 11.97 -1.13
CA GLU A 480 -8.09 13.24 -0.43
C GLU A 480 -9.11 13.45 0.68
N LEU A 481 -8.64 13.47 1.92
CA LEU A 481 -9.46 13.61 3.12
C LEU A 481 -9.18 14.94 3.81
N THR A 482 -10.21 15.54 4.38
CA THR A 482 -10.13 16.78 5.15
C THR A 482 -10.41 16.52 6.62
N LEU A 483 -9.62 17.18 7.46
CA LEU A 483 -9.77 17.21 8.90
C LEU A 483 -10.40 18.55 9.31
N PRO A 484 -11.16 18.60 10.41
CA PRO A 484 -11.80 19.79 10.96
C PRO A 484 -10.79 20.77 11.63
N ILE A 485 -9.65 21.02 10.97
CA ILE A 485 -8.58 21.90 11.42
C ILE A 485 -8.43 23.06 10.43
N THR A 486 -8.66 24.29 10.90
CA THR A 486 -8.73 25.48 10.03
C THR A 486 -7.58 26.47 10.22
N GLN A 487 -6.86 26.41 11.34
CA GLN A 487 -5.80 27.37 11.67
C GLN A 487 -4.42 27.00 11.10
N ILE A 488 -4.27 25.77 10.58
CA ILE A 488 -3.01 25.24 10.06
C ILE A 488 -3.24 24.71 8.65
N LYS A 489 -2.27 24.94 7.76
CA LYS A 489 -2.16 24.28 6.45
C LYS A 489 -1.00 23.30 6.50
N ASN A 490 -1.30 22.03 6.75
CA ASN A 490 -0.35 20.93 6.83
C ASN A 490 -1.01 19.64 6.33
N ARG A 491 -0.32 18.92 5.45
CA ARG A 491 -0.80 17.70 4.79
C ARG A 491 -0.04 16.48 5.31
N LEU A 492 -0.78 15.44 5.72
CA LEU A 492 -0.21 14.12 5.98
C LEU A 492 -0.29 13.29 4.69
N SER A 493 0.83 12.71 4.25
CA SER A 493 0.86 11.80 3.09
C SER A 493 0.98 10.36 3.57
N LEU A 494 -0.03 9.56 3.23
CA LEU A 494 -0.14 8.12 3.45
C LEU A 494 -0.39 7.44 2.10
N GLU A 495 0.44 7.76 1.11
CA GLU A 495 0.38 7.16 -0.23
C GLU A 495 1.46 6.11 -0.41
N SER A 496 1.02 4.88 -0.70
CA SER A 496 1.88 3.76 -1.05
C SER A 496 2.42 3.89 -2.47
N PRO A 497 3.75 3.74 -2.71
CA PRO A 497 4.30 3.57 -4.05
C PRO A 497 4.00 2.18 -4.67
N TYR A 498 3.66 1.17 -3.87
CA TYR A 498 3.30 -0.16 -4.35
C TYR A 498 1.81 -0.22 -4.73
N ILE A 499 1.44 -1.20 -5.56
CA ILE A 499 0.08 -1.39 -6.07
C ILE A 499 -0.67 -2.39 -5.18
N ALA A 500 -1.92 -2.08 -4.82
CA ALA A 500 -2.83 -3.03 -4.16
C ALA A 500 -4.16 -3.21 -4.92
N SER A 501 -4.32 -2.54 -6.06
CA SER A 501 -5.50 -2.66 -6.93
C SER A 501 -5.66 -4.09 -7.43
N GLY A 502 -6.84 -4.67 -7.20
CA GLY A 502 -7.18 -6.02 -7.63
C GLY A 502 -7.38 -6.10 -9.14
N TYR A 503 -7.94 -5.05 -9.74
CA TYR A 503 -8.11 -4.96 -11.18
C TYR A 503 -6.77 -4.81 -11.90
N THR A 504 -5.90 -3.90 -11.45
CA THR A 504 -4.55 -3.76 -12.04
C THR A 504 -3.76 -5.06 -11.96
N LEU A 505 -3.85 -5.76 -10.82
CA LEU A 505 -3.24 -7.08 -10.65
C LEU A 505 -3.77 -8.07 -11.68
N GLU A 506 -5.08 -8.17 -11.86
CA GLU A 506 -5.70 -9.12 -12.78
C GLU A 506 -5.39 -8.80 -14.25
N PHE A 507 -5.46 -7.54 -14.68
CA PHE A 507 -5.11 -7.15 -16.05
C PHE A 507 -3.64 -7.46 -16.35
N THR A 508 -2.72 -7.13 -15.44
CA THR A 508 -1.31 -7.51 -15.58
C THR A 508 -1.16 -9.04 -15.60
N ARG A 509 -1.87 -9.77 -14.75
CA ARG A 509 -1.81 -11.24 -14.71
C ARG A 509 -2.35 -11.90 -15.99
N ARG A 510 -3.38 -11.35 -16.63
CA ARG A 510 -3.95 -11.90 -17.88
C ARG A 510 -2.98 -11.77 -19.08
N GLU A 511 -2.00 -10.87 -19.01
CA GLU A 511 -0.94 -10.75 -20.02
C GLU A 511 0.22 -11.72 -19.76
N GLN A 512 -0.05 -13.02 -19.77
CA GLN A 512 0.95 -14.04 -19.50
C GLN A 512 2.16 -13.94 -20.44
N TYR A 513 3.32 -14.27 -19.89
CA TYR A 513 4.58 -14.37 -20.62
C TYR A 513 4.57 -15.57 -21.54
N GLU A 514 4.94 -15.33 -22.80
CA GLU A 514 5.25 -16.38 -23.76
C GLU A 514 6.72 -16.24 -24.19
N GLU A 515 7.45 -17.37 -24.22
CA GLU A 515 8.86 -17.35 -24.56
C GLU A 515 9.08 -16.84 -25.99
N GLY A 516 9.86 -15.76 -26.13
CA GLY A 516 10.12 -15.11 -27.42
C GLY A 516 9.20 -13.93 -27.72
N ASP A 517 8.18 -13.67 -26.91
CA ASP A 517 7.40 -12.43 -26.99
C ASP A 517 8.18 -11.25 -26.39
N ALA A 518 8.09 -10.09 -27.04
CA ALA A 518 8.72 -8.84 -26.63
C ALA A 518 7.70 -7.84 -26.03
N LYS A 519 6.47 -8.29 -25.72
CA LYS A 519 5.42 -7.46 -25.13
C LYS A 519 5.78 -6.98 -23.72
N ASP A 520 6.02 -5.68 -23.60
CA ASP A 520 6.24 -4.97 -22.34
C ASP A 520 4.90 -4.61 -21.68
N ASN A 521 4.86 -4.56 -20.35
CA ASN A 521 3.71 -4.06 -19.58
C ASN A 521 4.17 -2.93 -18.66
N ILE A 522 3.37 -1.87 -18.53
CA ILE A 522 3.69 -0.70 -17.70
C ILE A 522 3.99 -1.04 -16.24
N ASN A 523 3.45 -2.17 -15.75
CA ASN A 523 3.60 -2.64 -14.38
C ASN A 523 4.69 -3.70 -14.18
N ASP A 524 5.47 -4.06 -15.21
CA ASP A 524 6.46 -5.13 -15.14
C ASP A 524 7.46 -4.99 -13.99
N ASN A 525 7.86 -3.74 -13.70
CA ASN A 525 8.82 -3.42 -12.62
C ASN A 525 8.14 -2.87 -11.36
N GLU A 526 6.82 -3.00 -11.27
CA GLU A 526 6.04 -2.50 -10.14
C GLU A 526 5.75 -3.58 -9.13
N ASN A 527 5.91 -3.25 -7.86
CA ASN A 527 5.63 -4.16 -6.76
C ASN A 527 4.15 -4.14 -6.40
N PHE A 528 3.59 -5.33 -6.24
CA PHE A 528 2.22 -5.58 -5.81
C PHE A 528 2.19 -6.09 -4.38
N ILE A 529 1.25 -5.59 -3.59
CA ILE A 529 0.91 -6.11 -2.27
C ILE A 529 -0.23 -7.11 -2.43
N ILE A 530 -0.10 -8.27 -1.81
CA ILE A 530 -1.14 -9.30 -1.82
C ILE A 530 -1.46 -9.66 -0.38
N GLN A 531 -2.71 -9.50 0.01
CA GLN A 531 -3.23 -10.03 1.27
C GLN A 531 -3.38 -11.55 1.14
N LEU A 532 -2.77 -12.28 2.07
CA LEU A 532 -2.80 -13.72 2.13
C LEU A 532 -3.54 -14.21 3.38
N ARG A 533 -3.87 -15.49 3.37
CA ARG A 533 -4.37 -16.26 4.51
C ARG A 533 -3.61 -17.59 4.61
N ARG A 534 -3.49 -18.13 5.83
CA ARG A 534 -2.98 -19.50 5.99
C ARG A 534 -4.01 -20.49 5.44
N SER A 535 -3.53 -21.50 4.71
CA SER A 535 -4.34 -22.63 4.25
C SER A 535 -3.51 -23.90 4.33
N GLY A 536 -3.88 -24.79 5.25
CA GLY A 536 -3.04 -25.94 5.60
C GLY A 536 -1.64 -25.50 6.06
N GLY A 537 -0.60 -26.12 5.50
CA GLY A 537 0.80 -25.77 5.74
C GLY A 537 1.34 -24.64 4.85
N GLY A 538 0.50 -23.98 4.04
CA GLY A 538 0.91 -22.93 3.10
C GLY A 538 0.02 -21.68 3.16
N PHE A 539 0.02 -20.93 2.06
CA PHE A 539 -0.70 -19.67 1.95
C PHE A 539 -1.56 -19.65 0.69
N VAL A 540 -2.70 -18.98 0.77
CA VAL A 540 -3.56 -18.66 -0.38
C VAL A 540 -3.91 -17.18 -0.34
N THR A 541 -4.36 -16.65 -1.47
CA THR A 541 -4.89 -15.29 -1.58
C THR A 541 -6.15 -15.14 -0.73
N ASP A 542 -6.28 -14.00 -0.06
CA ASP A 542 -7.45 -13.64 0.76
C ASP A 542 -8.51 -12.97 -0.12
N LYS A 543 -9.79 -13.29 0.10
CA LYS A 543 -10.94 -12.76 -0.63
C LYS A 543 -11.91 -12.08 0.33
N ASP A 544 -13.18 -12.48 0.32
CA ASP A 544 -14.24 -12.00 1.19
C ASP A 544 -14.44 -12.84 2.45
N GLU A 545 -13.66 -13.93 2.66
CA GLU A 545 -14.03 -14.94 3.67
C GLU A 545 -13.98 -14.41 5.12
N ASP A 546 -13.19 -13.36 5.36
CA ASP A 546 -13.08 -12.72 6.67
C ASP A 546 -14.06 -11.54 6.87
N PHE A 547 -14.90 -11.25 5.88
CA PHE A 547 -15.87 -10.16 5.90
C PHE A 547 -17.28 -10.66 6.23
N ALA A 548 -17.90 -10.02 7.21
CA ALA A 548 -19.34 -10.14 7.48
C ALA A 548 -20.17 -9.27 6.54
N VAL A 549 -19.59 -8.16 6.07
CA VAL A 549 -20.17 -7.24 5.09
C VAL A 549 -19.08 -6.84 4.10
N LEU A 550 -19.36 -6.97 2.81
CA LEU A 550 -18.56 -6.42 1.73
C LEU A 550 -19.51 -6.06 0.58
N ASN A 551 -20.05 -4.84 0.64
CA ASN A 551 -21.04 -4.32 -0.30
C ASN A 551 -20.44 -3.18 -1.13
N GLY A 552 -21.14 -2.81 -2.21
CA GLY A 552 -20.72 -1.71 -3.08
C GLY A 552 -19.52 -2.07 -3.96
N VAL A 553 -19.25 -3.36 -4.17
CA VAL A 553 -18.27 -3.87 -5.15
C VAL A 553 -18.97 -4.81 -6.13
N LEU A 554 -18.47 -4.92 -7.36
CA LEU A 554 -19.15 -5.69 -8.42
C LEU A 554 -19.20 -7.20 -8.16
N ASP A 555 -18.10 -7.75 -7.62
CA ASP A 555 -17.99 -9.16 -7.27
C ASP A 555 -17.14 -9.33 -5.99
N PRO A 556 -17.78 -9.39 -4.81
CA PRO A 556 -17.10 -9.59 -3.54
C PRO A 556 -16.27 -10.89 -3.50
N GLY A 557 -16.77 -11.97 -4.10
CA GLY A 557 -16.19 -13.32 -3.98
C GLY A 557 -14.87 -13.52 -4.74
N SER A 558 -14.44 -12.52 -5.51
CA SER A 558 -13.15 -12.50 -6.23
C SER A 558 -12.27 -11.31 -5.86
N VAL A 559 -12.64 -10.56 -4.81
CA VAL A 559 -11.92 -9.34 -4.45
C VAL A 559 -10.49 -9.66 -4.00
N TYR A 560 -9.56 -8.81 -4.40
CA TYR A 560 -8.23 -8.77 -3.80
C TYR A 560 -8.14 -7.65 -2.78
N ASN A 561 -7.35 -7.87 -1.73
CA ASN A 561 -6.85 -6.80 -0.87
C ASN A 561 -7.94 -5.92 -0.20
N ALA A 562 -9.16 -6.42 0.02
CA ALA A 562 -10.23 -5.67 0.69
C ALA A 562 -9.84 -5.17 2.09
N LYS A 563 -8.98 -5.91 2.80
CA LYS A 563 -8.41 -5.51 4.10
C LYS A 563 -7.43 -4.33 4.01
N LEU A 564 -6.98 -3.99 2.81
CA LEU A 564 -6.03 -2.90 2.52
C LEU A 564 -6.72 -1.64 1.97
N SER A 565 -8.06 -1.62 1.97
CA SER A 565 -8.88 -0.47 1.60
C SER A 565 -8.55 0.80 2.40
N ILE A 566 -8.83 1.96 1.83
CA ILE A 566 -8.24 3.23 2.28
C ILE A 566 -8.79 3.65 3.64
N ALA A 567 -10.10 3.54 3.86
CA ALA A 567 -10.69 3.86 5.16
C ALA A 567 -10.11 2.95 6.26
N ARG A 568 -9.83 1.67 5.96
CA ARG A 568 -9.16 0.74 6.89
C ARG A 568 -7.70 1.14 7.16
N ASN A 569 -6.96 1.59 6.14
CA ASN A 569 -5.59 2.12 6.31
C ASN A 569 -5.57 3.37 7.21
N ILE A 570 -6.54 4.27 7.06
CA ILE A 570 -6.70 5.45 7.92
C ILE A 570 -6.99 5.04 9.37
N ILE A 571 -7.88 4.07 9.57
CA ILE A 571 -8.20 3.53 10.90
C ILE A 571 -6.96 2.90 11.55
N ARG A 572 -6.15 2.13 10.80
CA ARG A 572 -4.87 1.58 11.31
C ARG A 572 -3.89 2.68 11.73
N ASN A 573 -3.87 3.80 11.00
CA ASN A 573 -3.10 5.00 11.37
C ASN A 573 -3.78 5.89 12.44
N GLY A 574 -4.96 5.51 12.90
CA GLY A 574 -5.83 6.29 13.78
C GLY A 574 -5.15 6.84 15.04
N PRO A 575 -4.36 6.06 15.80
CA PRO A 575 -3.69 6.56 17.02
C PRO A 575 -2.75 7.74 16.79
N VAL A 576 -2.17 7.87 15.58
CA VAL A 576 -1.34 9.01 15.18
C VAL A 576 -2.23 10.20 14.78
N ILE A 577 -3.22 9.95 13.91
CA ILE A 577 -4.10 10.96 13.34
C ILE A 577 -4.99 11.61 14.42
N ALA A 578 -5.51 10.82 15.35
CA ALA A 578 -6.37 11.26 16.44
C ALA A 578 -5.68 12.31 17.35
N GLY A 579 -4.35 12.39 17.33
CA GLY A 579 -3.60 13.45 18.02
C GLY A 579 -3.96 14.85 17.53
N SER A 580 -4.20 15.02 16.22
CA SER A 580 -4.64 16.28 15.61
C SER A 580 -6.06 16.66 16.03
N LEU A 581 -6.90 15.66 16.34
CA LEU A 581 -8.33 15.81 16.63
C LEU A 581 -8.66 15.76 18.13
N TYR A 582 -7.67 15.75 19.02
CA TYR A 582 -7.89 15.51 20.46
C TYR A 582 -8.87 16.49 21.15
N LYS A 583 -9.14 17.66 20.56
CA LYS A 583 -10.04 18.71 21.09
C LYS A 583 -11.36 18.87 20.34
N THR A 584 -11.61 18.07 19.30
CA THR A 584 -12.88 18.03 18.60
C THR A 584 -13.44 16.61 18.62
N GLU A 585 -14.76 16.47 18.45
CA GLU A 585 -15.41 15.18 18.23
C GLU A 585 -15.72 14.93 16.75
N ASP A 586 -15.49 15.93 15.90
CA ASP A 586 -15.66 15.83 14.46
C ASP A 586 -14.70 14.78 13.86
N GLY A 587 -15.23 14.01 12.91
CA GLY A 587 -14.48 13.01 12.16
C GLY A 587 -13.73 13.57 10.95
N ILE A 588 -13.08 12.67 10.23
CA ILE A 588 -12.39 12.93 8.96
C ILE A 588 -13.40 12.73 7.83
N LYS A 589 -13.46 13.67 6.89
CA LYS A 589 -14.34 13.60 5.72
C LYS A 589 -13.52 13.35 4.47
N ILE A 590 -14.06 12.57 3.55
CA ILE A 590 -13.50 12.44 2.21
C ILE A 590 -14.00 13.62 1.38
N ASN A 591 -13.06 14.39 0.82
CA ASN A 591 -13.38 15.51 -0.05
C ASN A 591 -13.38 15.09 -1.53
N PHE A 592 -12.46 14.19 -1.88
CA PHE A 592 -12.31 13.67 -3.23
C PHE A 592 -11.77 12.25 -3.15
N GLY A 593 -12.31 11.36 -3.97
CA GLY A 593 -11.84 10.00 -4.09
C GLY A 593 -11.88 9.56 -5.54
N GLU A 594 -10.78 9.01 -6.02
CA GLU A 594 -10.75 8.31 -7.31
C GLU A 594 -11.33 6.89 -7.13
N GLY A 595 -11.75 6.23 -8.21
CA GLY A 595 -12.33 4.88 -8.13
C GLY A 595 -13.55 4.80 -7.22
N ASN A 596 -13.70 3.66 -6.54
CA ASN A 596 -14.89 3.33 -5.76
C ASN A 596 -14.86 3.96 -4.37
N THR A 597 -15.87 4.77 -4.04
CA THR A 597 -16.15 5.31 -2.70
C THR A 597 -17.38 4.70 -2.05
N ASP A 598 -18.12 3.86 -2.77
CA ASP A 598 -19.38 3.27 -2.32
C ASP A 598 -19.15 1.96 -1.55
N MET A 599 -17.93 1.40 -1.59
CA MET A 599 -17.60 0.20 -0.83
C MET A 599 -17.86 0.40 0.66
N VAL A 600 -18.59 -0.55 1.25
CA VAL A 600 -18.79 -0.68 2.70
C VAL A 600 -18.34 -2.06 3.13
N SER A 601 -17.52 -2.11 4.17
CA SER A 601 -16.93 -3.36 4.66
C SER A 601 -17.04 -3.50 6.18
N ARG A 602 -17.16 -4.73 6.66
CA ARG A 602 -17.06 -5.09 8.09
C ARG A 602 -16.46 -6.48 8.22
N LEU A 603 -15.37 -6.61 8.98
CA LEU A 603 -14.79 -7.92 9.27
C LEU A 603 -15.67 -8.70 10.25
N ASN A 604 -15.54 -10.03 10.24
CA ASN A 604 -16.21 -10.91 11.19
C ASN A 604 -15.89 -10.58 12.67
N SER A 605 -14.75 -9.95 12.93
CA SER A 605 -14.32 -9.51 14.26
C SER A 605 -14.80 -8.11 14.66
N GLU A 606 -15.46 -7.38 13.76
CA GLU A 606 -15.87 -5.98 13.94
C GLU A 606 -17.38 -5.85 14.17
N THR A 607 -17.79 -4.87 14.96
CA THR A 607 -19.22 -4.55 15.17
C THR A 607 -19.71 -3.47 14.21
N GLU A 608 -18.87 -2.49 13.92
CA GLU A 608 -19.17 -1.32 13.10
C GLU A 608 -18.72 -1.50 11.65
N GLU A 609 -19.49 -0.96 10.72
CA GLU A 609 -19.11 -0.89 9.30
C GLU A 609 -18.10 0.22 9.04
N VAL A 610 -17.28 0.00 8.01
CA VAL A 610 -16.28 0.95 7.50
C VAL A 610 -16.64 1.27 6.06
N SER A 611 -17.03 2.51 5.80
CA SER A 611 -17.39 3.02 4.48
C SER A 611 -16.22 3.79 3.85
N GLU A 612 -15.90 3.49 2.59
CA GLU A 612 -14.86 4.18 1.81
C GLU A 612 -15.25 5.59 1.37
N GLY A 613 -16.52 5.99 1.50
CA GLY A 613 -17.01 7.34 1.20
C GLY A 613 -17.53 8.08 2.44
N GLY A 614 -17.63 7.36 3.56
CA GLY A 614 -18.22 7.85 4.80
C GLY A 614 -17.29 8.75 5.63
N VAL A 615 -17.85 9.31 6.69
CA VAL A 615 -17.08 10.04 7.71
C VAL A 615 -16.38 9.03 8.61
N ILE A 616 -15.05 9.10 8.69
CA ILE A 616 -14.28 8.31 9.66
C ILE A 616 -14.35 9.03 10.99
N THR A 617 -15.07 8.42 11.94
CA THR A 617 -15.33 9.02 13.25
C THR A 617 -14.08 8.97 14.14
N LYS A 618 -14.02 9.87 15.12
CA LYS A 618 -12.96 9.85 16.14
C LYS A 618 -12.92 8.54 16.94
N ALA A 619 -14.08 7.91 17.16
CA ALA A 619 -14.17 6.62 17.82
C ALA A 619 -13.45 5.52 17.02
N GLN A 620 -13.63 5.50 15.69
CA GLN A 620 -12.95 4.55 14.81
C GLN A 620 -11.42 4.75 14.78
N LEU A 621 -10.93 5.98 14.93
CA LEU A 621 -9.48 6.25 14.99
C LEU A 621 -8.81 5.76 16.29
N GLY A 622 -9.59 5.42 17.31
CA GLY A 622 -9.08 4.95 18.60
C GLY A 622 -8.41 6.05 19.44
N LYS A 623 -7.72 5.62 20.52
CA LYS A 623 -7.06 6.53 21.45
C LYS A 623 -5.77 7.07 20.83
N GLN A 624 -5.61 8.40 20.84
CA GLN A 624 -4.40 9.06 20.39
C GLN A 624 -3.19 8.75 21.28
N ILE A 625 -2.01 8.64 20.67
CA ILE A 625 -0.75 8.34 21.39
C ILE A 625 -0.29 9.54 22.23
N TRP A 626 -0.44 10.75 21.68
CA TRP A 626 0.08 11.98 22.29
C TRP A 626 -0.95 13.11 22.25
N ILE A 627 -0.65 14.16 23.02
CA ILE A 627 -1.26 15.48 22.87
C ILE A 627 -0.23 16.35 22.14
N PRO A 628 -0.62 17.13 21.10
CA PRO A 628 0.29 17.92 20.25
C PRO A 628 0.82 19.18 20.96
N GLU A 629 1.46 18.97 22.11
CA GLU A 629 2.07 19.97 22.96
C GLU A 629 3.47 19.49 23.36
N ARG A 630 4.45 20.38 23.30
CA ARG A 630 5.82 20.09 23.75
C ARG A 630 6.15 20.82 25.03
N TYR A 631 6.99 20.17 25.83
CA TYR A 631 7.64 20.76 26.99
C TYR A 631 9.13 20.92 26.71
N ILE A 632 9.66 22.11 27.00
CA ILE A 632 11.05 22.47 26.75
C ILE A 632 11.64 23.03 28.03
N PHE A 633 12.77 22.48 28.47
CA PHE A 633 13.48 22.92 29.67
C PHE A 633 14.92 22.43 29.67
N ARG A 634 15.72 22.92 30.63
CA ARG A 634 17.04 22.37 30.95
C ARG A 634 17.02 21.74 32.33
N HIS A 635 17.69 20.61 32.48
CA HIS A 635 17.82 19.95 33.77
C HIS A 635 19.15 19.20 33.89
N LYS A 636 19.77 19.28 35.06
CA LYS A 636 21.02 18.58 35.33
C LYS A 636 20.74 17.11 35.62
N LEU A 637 21.40 16.21 34.89
CA LEU A 637 21.24 14.77 35.10
C LEU A 637 22.40 14.15 35.88
N THR A 638 22.09 13.11 36.65
CA THR A 638 23.11 12.17 37.13
C THR A 638 23.55 11.25 35.99
N ILE A 639 24.71 10.60 36.16
CA ILE A 639 25.18 9.60 35.18
C ILE A 639 24.21 8.42 35.08
N GLU A 640 23.56 8.05 36.19
CA GLU A 640 22.60 6.93 36.20
C GLU A 640 21.29 7.29 35.50
N ASP A 641 20.78 8.52 35.70
CA ASP A 641 19.61 9.00 34.96
C ASP A 641 19.89 9.02 33.46
N TRP A 642 21.07 9.50 33.06
CA TRP A 642 21.49 9.50 31.68
C TRP A 642 21.62 8.09 31.09
N ARG A 643 22.18 7.15 31.86
CA ARG A 643 22.28 5.74 31.46
C ARG A 643 20.89 5.11 31.28
N THR A 644 19.98 5.37 32.22
CA THR A 644 18.61 4.86 32.18
C THR A 644 17.84 5.43 30.99
N LEU A 645 17.97 6.74 30.73
CA LEU A 645 17.36 7.40 29.57
C LEU A 645 17.84 6.81 28.25
N ASN A 646 19.14 6.49 28.15
CA ASN A 646 19.73 5.83 26.98
C ASN A 646 19.27 4.39 26.79
N MET A 647 18.99 3.67 27.87
CA MET A 647 18.53 2.28 27.83
C MET A 647 17.03 2.19 27.52
N TYR A 648 16.24 3.17 27.97
CA TYR A 648 14.80 3.21 27.76
C TYR A 648 14.33 4.55 27.17
N PRO A 649 14.76 4.91 25.95
CA PRO A 649 14.47 6.21 25.35
C PRO A 649 13.04 6.32 24.79
N THR A 650 12.35 5.20 24.56
CA THR A 650 10.97 5.15 24.05
C THR A 650 9.91 5.34 25.14
N ARG A 651 10.30 5.16 26.41
CA ARG A 651 9.49 5.35 27.61
C ARG A 651 9.31 6.84 27.94
N TYR A 652 8.26 7.20 28.67
CA TYR A 652 8.02 8.59 29.03
C TYR A 652 8.94 9.09 30.16
N VAL A 653 9.26 10.38 30.13
CA VAL A 653 9.93 11.09 31.21
C VAL A 653 8.88 11.77 32.08
N GLU A 654 8.96 11.57 33.39
CA GLU A 654 8.19 12.34 34.38
C GLU A 654 8.96 13.58 34.79
N PHE A 655 8.30 14.73 34.85
CA PHE A 655 8.97 15.97 35.26
C PHE A 655 8.03 16.92 36.00
N SER A 656 8.57 17.68 36.97
CA SER A 656 7.81 18.67 37.73
C SER A 656 8.71 19.81 38.22
N ALA A 657 8.14 21.00 38.39
CA ALA A 657 8.79 22.11 39.11
C ALA A 657 8.93 21.85 40.62
N THR A 658 8.27 20.81 41.13
CA THR A 658 8.37 20.36 42.53
C THR A 658 8.73 18.87 42.57
N ASN A 659 8.56 18.22 43.72
CA ASN A 659 8.63 16.77 43.86
C ASN A 659 7.25 16.08 43.77
N LYS A 660 6.20 16.80 43.36
CA LYS A 660 4.81 16.32 43.20
C LYS A 660 4.22 16.78 41.87
N ASN A 661 3.05 16.28 41.49
CA ASN A 661 2.28 16.72 40.32
C ASN A 661 3.05 16.63 38.99
N HIS A 662 3.74 15.50 38.77
CA HIS A 662 4.54 15.28 37.57
C HIS A 662 3.69 15.30 36.31
N LYS A 663 4.18 16.04 35.31
CA LYS A 663 3.76 15.92 33.93
C LYS A 663 4.53 14.77 33.28
N LYS A 664 3.97 14.22 32.21
CA LYS A 664 4.54 13.09 31.48
C LYS A 664 4.71 13.46 30.02
N GLY A 665 5.88 13.16 29.47
CA GLY A 665 6.15 13.38 28.05
C GLY A 665 7.13 12.38 27.47
N TYR A 666 6.89 11.98 26.23
CA TYR A 666 7.81 11.13 25.47
C TYR A 666 9.00 11.96 24.99
N LEU A 667 10.19 11.36 25.05
CA LEU A 667 11.41 12.03 24.63
C LEU A 667 11.39 12.30 23.12
N MET A 668 11.49 13.58 22.73
CA MET A 668 11.72 13.99 21.35
C MET A 668 13.19 14.34 21.14
N GLU A 669 13.79 15.04 22.10
CA GLU A 669 15.19 15.44 22.04
C GLU A 669 15.78 15.55 23.46
N ALA A 670 16.99 15.04 23.65
CA ALA A 670 17.84 15.34 24.79
C ALA A 670 19.25 15.69 24.31
N VAL A 671 19.64 16.95 24.50
CA VAL A 671 20.95 17.47 24.11
C VAL A 671 21.74 17.85 25.36
N PRO A 672 22.79 17.10 25.71
CA PRO A 672 23.64 17.40 26.85
C PRO A 672 24.60 18.55 26.57
N ASP A 673 24.74 19.46 27.54
CA ASP A 673 25.80 20.45 27.58
C ASP A 673 27.05 19.82 28.20
N GLN A 674 28.12 19.83 27.39
CA GLN A 674 29.31 19.05 27.66
C GLN A 674 30.16 19.54 28.86
N LYS A 675 29.87 20.74 29.39
CA LYS A 675 30.63 21.35 30.49
C LYS A 675 29.87 21.32 31.80
N THR A 676 28.54 21.42 31.73
CA THR A 676 27.70 21.67 32.92
C THR A 676 26.93 20.43 33.40
N ARG A 677 26.84 19.38 32.56
CA ARG A 677 25.93 18.22 32.73
C ARG A 677 24.45 18.59 32.72
N GLU A 678 24.12 19.81 32.33
CA GLU A 678 22.74 20.15 32.01
C GLU A 678 22.34 19.51 30.70
N VAL A 679 21.12 19.01 30.62
CA VAL A 679 20.55 18.45 29.41
C VAL A 679 19.37 19.31 29.01
N SER A 680 19.38 19.77 27.76
CA SER A 680 18.23 20.42 27.13
C SER A 680 17.25 19.34 26.68
N PHE A 681 16.02 19.41 27.17
CA PHE A 681 14.96 18.46 26.84
C PHE A 681 13.92 19.09 25.93
N GLN A 682 13.45 18.31 24.95
CA GLN A 682 12.16 18.48 24.31
C GLN A 682 11.34 17.21 24.51
N LEU A 683 10.18 17.33 25.17
CA LEU A 683 9.28 16.21 25.44
C LEU A 683 7.92 16.47 24.78
N LEU A 684 7.38 15.48 24.06
CA LEU A 684 6.02 15.50 23.53
C LEU A 684 5.04 15.01 24.61
N ARG A 685 3.98 15.77 24.88
CA ARG A 685 3.04 15.43 25.96
C ARG A 685 2.39 14.06 25.73
N ALA A 686 2.55 13.18 26.72
CA ALA A 686 1.98 11.84 26.67
C ALA A 686 0.47 11.85 26.96
N ASN A 687 -0.28 10.97 26.30
CA ASN A 687 -1.72 10.77 26.53
C ASN A 687 -1.95 9.47 27.33
N LEU A 688 -1.63 9.53 28.62
CA LEU A 688 -1.63 8.38 29.53
C LEU A 688 -2.96 8.26 30.26
#